data_AF-A0A7Y5NP59-F1
#
_entry.id   AF-A0A7Y5NP59-F1
#
_cell.length_a   1.000
_cell.length_b   1.000
_cell.length_c   1.000
_cell.angle_alpha   90.00
_cell.angle_beta   90.00
_cell.angle_gamma   90.00
#
_symmetry.space_group_name_H-M   'P 1'
#
loop_
_entity.id
_entity.type
_entity.pdbx_description
1 polymer ?
#
loop_
_entity_poly.entity_id
_entity_poly.type
_entity_poly.pdbx_seq_one_letter_code
_entity_poly.pdbx_strand_id
1 'polypeptide(L)'
;MKIFNTTGLVFGAFPSLARSPAHALTIVVKGTFKLEHGREAFLAPVDDQQFLSGDADRDESSQPSPRYDSDFAPFKPRADVLVTGSSVSKKQAAIAVGGLRKRMSAIVPDQSVDLTGFGPRERARDRATQLGTYDDRWLATRWPGFPEDFDFGYFNAAPSDQQVEGYLRGDETLAFENLHPAHARFESWLPGIRVRCFTGDKQPAGASRQTEESIRNHDDGCVIREVVMRLDTLWVDMDAGLLCLVRRGILSTATRDGRDVLKALVVTERLADSPSPGAAYADPSFWHAGEVAIEAKLKGEAAPDPNIAPSDADREVQEEIAQTRHILEKAGAPKKMLDDLASVRTRDEMNAALMTGLVEDPAAAARVAAESRERVRDILIRAGHDPALLDEPEEEREELWTRERVSAHAAVKGSFVRARLAGLDLSGLDLSGRALAGADLRTTNLQRAKLDGADLTGAQLVRANLREASLVQVIANQADLFEADLTSADLSRASLSGAGLRSARLSQSRLIEADLTGAVLTAADLEEAKLDGAELARANLAGANLRRAHAVRSLLPKALLTSADLREAVLDASDMSDCILEGAQLGGASLDDATLDRAVAGGTSFARASMKGSRAEAALFERADFRGAIADSSNWSDAILRGALLQEASLVRANLAGADLTGADLHRSVVKHARLTGAKLATARLTAVNFFQSTFEGADLTNADCRDSNLYGCELLDATLRDIRLDRANVKATKLATRSM
;
A
#
# COMPACT_ATOMS: atom_id res chain seq x y z
N MET A 1 13.27 15.76 5.13
CA MET A 1 14.55 15.44 4.47
C MET A 1 14.37 15.39 2.95
N LYS A 2 15.05 16.23 2.17
CA LYS A 2 15.16 16.09 0.69
C LYS A 2 16.14 14.95 0.36
N ILE A 3 15.88 14.18 -0.71
CA ILE A 3 16.70 13.01 -1.07
C ILE A 3 17.31 13.23 -2.46
N PHE A 4 18.63 13.15 -2.54
CA PHE A 4 19.43 13.25 -3.76
C PHE A 4 20.08 11.87 -3.97
N ASN A 5 19.61 11.10 -4.95
CA ASN A 5 20.02 9.71 -5.13
C ASN A 5 20.59 9.48 -6.53
N THR A 6 21.92 9.38 -6.60
CA THR A 6 22.66 9.28 -7.86
C THR A 6 22.84 7.83 -8.35
N THR A 7 22.27 6.85 -7.64
CA THR A 7 22.81 5.47 -7.62
C THR A 7 21.95 4.42 -8.32
N GLY A 8 20.69 4.73 -8.66
CA GLY A 8 19.73 3.75 -9.16
C GLY A 8 19.29 2.69 -8.13
N LEU A 9 19.75 2.82 -6.88
CA LEU A 9 19.37 1.98 -5.74
C LEU A 9 18.13 2.55 -5.04
N VAL A 10 17.37 1.73 -4.34
CA VAL A 10 16.22 2.16 -3.53
C VAL A 10 16.70 2.74 -2.21
N PHE A 11 16.26 3.95 -1.87
CA PHE A 11 16.55 4.63 -0.60
C PHE A 11 15.32 4.66 0.32
N GLY A 12 15.55 4.54 1.61
CA GLY A 12 14.60 4.90 2.65
C GLY A 12 15.30 5.33 3.94
N ALA A 13 14.57 5.99 4.82
CA ALA A 13 15.04 6.32 6.15
C ALA A 13 13.88 6.31 7.14
N PHE A 14 14.15 5.93 8.39
CA PHE A 14 13.16 5.91 9.46
C PHE A 14 13.79 6.24 10.82
N PRO A 15 13.06 6.92 11.73
CA PRO A 15 13.57 7.21 13.06
C PRO A 15 13.82 5.95 13.89
N SER A 16 14.89 5.96 14.69
CA SER A 16 15.35 4.79 15.43
C SER A 16 16.05 5.16 16.75
N LEU A 17 16.44 4.13 17.51
CA LEU A 17 17.03 4.24 18.85
C LEU A 17 18.36 3.48 18.85
N ALA A 18 19.45 4.20 18.59
CA ALA A 18 20.77 3.58 18.41
C ALA A 18 21.42 3.09 19.71
N ARG A 19 21.27 3.88 20.79
CA ARG A 19 21.59 3.57 22.21
C ARG A 19 21.14 4.77 23.04
N SER A 20 20.37 4.53 24.11
CA SER A 20 19.91 5.62 24.99
C SER A 20 21.12 6.38 25.61
N PRO A 21 21.10 7.72 25.65
CA PRO A 21 19.95 8.61 25.41
C PRO A 21 19.88 9.21 23.99
N ALA A 22 20.67 8.74 23.02
CA ALA A 22 20.73 9.36 21.70
C ALA A 22 19.57 8.92 20.78
N HIS A 23 18.83 9.90 20.25
CA HIS A 23 17.96 9.70 19.09
C HIS A 23 18.79 9.38 17.84
N ALA A 24 18.19 8.67 16.89
CA ALA A 24 18.83 8.36 15.64
C ALA A 24 17.86 8.33 14.46
N LEU A 25 18.43 8.47 13.27
CA LEU A 25 17.80 8.16 11.99
C LEU A 25 18.54 6.97 11.38
N THR A 26 17.84 5.87 11.15
CA THR A 26 18.36 4.74 10.37
C THR A 26 18.12 5.01 8.90
N ILE A 27 19.19 5.01 8.11
CA ILE A 27 19.17 5.17 6.65
C ILE A 27 19.41 3.81 6.01
N VAL A 28 18.64 3.48 4.97
CA VAL A 28 18.68 2.20 4.28
C VAL A 28 18.80 2.41 2.77
N VAL A 29 19.76 1.74 2.15
CA VAL A 29 19.94 1.70 0.70
C VAL A 29 19.93 0.24 0.24
N LYS A 30 18.89 -0.15 -0.50
CA LYS A 30 18.68 -1.50 -1.04
C LYS A 30 18.96 -1.49 -2.53
N GLY A 31 19.79 -2.41 -2.99
CA GLY A 31 20.08 -2.62 -4.41
C GLY A 31 19.75 -4.05 -4.83
N THR A 32 19.09 -4.19 -5.97
CA THR A 32 18.81 -5.47 -6.64
C THR A 32 19.76 -5.63 -7.81
N PHE A 33 20.43 -6.77 -7.87
CA PHE A 33 21.47 -7.11 -8.85
C PHE A 33 21.13 -8.45 -9.51
N LYS A 34 21.58 -8.63 -10.75
CA LYS A 34 21.53 -9.93 -11.43
C LYS A 34 22.83 -10.67 -11.18
N LEU A 35 22.74 -11.97 -10.91
CA LEU A 35 23.87 -12.89 -10.80
C LEU A 35 24.12 -13.58 -12.13
N GLU A 36 25.39 -13.61 -12.56
CA GLU A 36 25.85 -14.41 -13.69
C GLU A 36 27.04 -15.27 -13.26
N HIS A 37 27.05 -16.53 -13.70
CA HIS A 37 28.13 -17.44 -13.35
C HIS A 37 29.46 -17.00 -13.98
N GLY A 38 30.49 -16.88 -13.15
CA GLY A 38 31.83 -16.46 -13.56
C GLY A 38 31.92 -14.96 -13.83
N ARG A 39 30.99 -14.15 -13.31
CA ARG A 39 30.95 -12.69 -13.49
C ARG A 39 30.60 -11.94 -12.21
N GLU A 40 31.00 -10.68 -12.17
CA GLU A 40 30.62 -9.71 -11.13
C GLU A 40 29.12 -9.38 -11.27
N ALA A 41 28.40 -9.35 -10.15
CA ALA A 41 26.98 -9.01 -10.14
C ALA A 41 26.75 -7.58 -10.64
N PHE A 42 25.74 -7.37 -11.47
CA PHE A 42 25.46 -6.06 -12.05
C PHE A 42 24.06 -5.56 -11.68
N LEU A 43 23.89 -4.24 -11.63
CA LEU A 43 22.65 -3.60 -11.20
C LEU A 43 21.50 -4.02 -12.11
N ALA A 44 20.40 -4.52 -11.52
CA ALA A 44 19.20 -4.87 -12.27
C ALA A 44 18.51 -3.59 -12.82
N PRO A 45 17.73 -3.67 -13.91
CA PRO A 45 16.91 -2.56 -14.40
C PRO A 45 16.06 -1.93 -13.29
N VAL A 46 15.68 -0.66 -13.44
CA VAL A 46 14.92 0.04 -12.38
C VAL A 46 13.57 -0.63 -12.09
N ASP A 47 12.92 -1.17 -13.12
CA ASP A 47 11.65 -1.91 -12.99
C ASP A 47 11.81 -3.27 -12.25
N ASP A 48 13.04 -3.80 -12.19
CA ASP A 48 13.41 -5.01 -11.44
C ASP A 48 13.90 -4.69 -10.01
N GLN A 49 13.99 -3.42 -9.60
CA GLN A 49 14.44 -3.04 -8.26
C GLN A 49 13.37 -3.34 -7.22
N GLN A 50 13.69 -4.21 -6.26
CA GLN A 50 12.81 -4.50 -5.13
C GLN A 50 12.72 -3.30 -4.17
N PHE A 51 11.50 -2.87 -3.87
CA PHE A 51 11.22 -1.88 -2.84
C PHE A 51 11.61 -2.37 -1.43
N LEU A 52 11.62 -1.43 -0.48
CA LEU A 52 11.73 -1.75 0.95
C LEU A 52 10.41 -2.40 1.40
N SER A 53 10.43 -3.72 1.57
CA SER A 53 9.23 -4.54 1.80
C SER A 53 9.46 -5.75 2.69
N GLY A 54 10.68 -5.89 3.24
CA GLY A 54 11.14 -7.07 3.95
C GLY A 54 11.61 -8.19 3.01
N ASP A 55 12.35 -9.14 3.59
CA ASP A 55 12.71 -10.40 2.94
C ASP A 55 11.47 -11.31 2.93
N ALA A 56 11.07 -11.77 1.76
CA ALA A 56 10.05 -12.81 1.64
C ALA A 56 10.73 -14.16 1.46
N ASP A 57 10.48 -15.10 2.38
CA ASP A 57 10.77 -16.51 2.11
C ASP A 57 9.75 -17.03 1.08
N ARG A 58 10.20 -17.89 0.17
CA ARG A 58 9.32 -18.71 -0.67
C ARG A 58 9.45 -20.13 -0.17
N ASP A 59 8.52 -20.54 0.68
CA ASP A 59 8.30 -21.94 1.01
C ASP A 59 6.97 -22.38 0.37
N GLU A 60 7.01 -23.39 -0.51
CA GLU A 60 5.82 -23.88 -1.25
C GLU A 60 4.88 -24.77 -0.41
N SER A 61 5.03 -24.73 0.93
CA SER A 61 3.97 -25.23 1.81
C SER A 61 2.75 -24.31 1.75
N SER A 62 1.55 -24.86 1.95
CA SER A 62 0.28 -24.11 1.83
C SER A 62 0.00 -23.19 3.04
N GLN A 63 1.04 -22.62 3.64
CA GLN A 63 0.98 -21.64 4.72
C GLN A 63 1.84 -20.43 4.32
N PRO A 64 1.42 -19.19 4.65
CA PRO A 64 2.19 -18.01 4.31
C PRO A 64 3.56 -18.03 5.03
N SER A 65 4.64 -18.14 4.25
CA SER A 65 6.00 -18.07 4.77
C SER A 65 6.23 -16.74 5.51
N PRO A 66 7.01 -16.72 6.60
CA PRO A 66 7.19 -15.52 7.41
C PRO A 66 7.94 -14.44 6.62
N ARG A 67 7.23 -13.38 6.19
CA ARG A 67 7.88 -12.14 5.75
C ARG A 67 8.68 -11.56 6.91
N TYR A 68 9.93 -11.23 6.65
CA TYR A 68 10.85 -10.70 7.66
C TYR A 68 11.23 -9.25 7.33
N ASP A 69 10.95 -8.33 8.23
CA ASP A 69 11.17 -6.87 8.06
C ASP A 69 12.67 -6.46 8.14
N SER A 70 13.55 -7.17 7.43
CA SER A 70 15.01 -6.92 7.34
C SER A 70 15.34 -5.48 6.99
N ASP A 71 14.60 -4.91 6.05
CA ASP A 71 14.70 -3.53 5.55
C ASP A 71 14.47 -2.52 6.68
N PHE A 72 13.63 -2.84 7.67
CA PHE A 72 13.21 -1.95 8.75
C PHE A 72 13.92 -2.20 10.09
N ALA A 73 14.95 -3.06 10.12
CA ALA A 73 15.80 -3.23 11.31
C ALA A 73 16.54 -1.91 11.67
N PRO A 74 16.44 -1.39 12.92
CA PRO A 74 17.18 -0.20 13.35
C PRO A 74 18.70 -0.31 13.17
N PHE A 75 19.25 -1.47 13.52
CA PHE A 75 20.67 -1.80 13.50
C PHE A 75 20.83 -3.32 13.46
N LYS A 76 21.79 -3.83 12.70
CA LYS A 76 22.30 -5.21 12.81
C LYS A 76 23.78 -5.16 13.20
N PRO A 77 24.23 -5.83 14.27
CA PRO A 77 25.66 -5.85 14.65
C PRO A 77 26.54 -6.72 13.73
N ARG A 78 25.93 -7.57 12.89
CA ARG A 78 26.59 -8.46 11.93
C ARG A 78 25.87 -8.41 10.59
N ALA A 79 26.52 -8.86 9.52
CA ALA A 79 25.83 -9.05 8.23
C ALA A 79 25.14 -10.42 8.13
N ASP A 80 23.87 -10.43 7.72
CA ASP A 80 23.11 -11.64 7.38
C ASP A 80 23.43 -12.10 5.94
N VAL A 81 23.63 -13.40 5.75
CA VAL A 81 23.70 -14.06 4.43
C VAL A 81 22.56 -15.05 4.30
N LEU A 82 21.57 -14.71 3.49
CA LEU A 82 20.39 -15.52 3.20
C LEU A 82 20.42 -15.97 1.73
N VAL A 83 20.09 -17.25 1.47
CA VAL A 83 20.13 -17.82 0.12
C VAL A 83 18.96 -18.79 -0.06
N THR A 84 18.18 -18.63 -1.12
CA THR A 84 17.15 -19.58 -1.56
C THR A 84 17.49 -20.11 -2.95
N GLY A 85 17.06 -21.34 -3.26
CA GLY A 85 17.29 -21.95 -4.57
C GLY A 85 16.96 -23.44 -4.62
N SER A 86 16.77 -23.94 -5.84
CA SER A 86 16.48 -25.33 -6.14
C SER A 86 17.77 -26.16 -6.20
N SER A 87 17.79 -27.31 -5.51
CA SER A 87 18.94 -28.22 -5.55
C SER A 87 18.92 -29.13 -6.78
N VAL A 88 20.05 -29.18 -7.48
CA VAL A 88 20.29 -30.06 -8.64
C VAL A 88 20.86 -31.44 -8.26
N SER A 89 20.98 -31.76 -6.97
CA SER A 89 21.80 -32.89 -6.53
C SER A 89 21.40 -33.43 -5.16
N LYS A 90 21.42 -34.76 -4.99
CA LYS A 90 21.30 -35.43 -3.69
C LYS A 90 22.53 -35.27 -2.77
N LYS A 91 23.48 -34.39 -3.14
CA LYS A 91 24.68 -34.08 -2.35
C LYS A 91 24.41 -32.88 -1.42
N GLN A 92 25.28 -32.69 -0.43
CA GLN A 92 25.21 -31.54 0.47
C GLN A 92 25.19 -30.20 -0.29
N ALA A 93 24.28 -29.32 0.09
CA ALA A 93 24.31 -27.92 -0.34
C ALA A 93 25.36 -27.14 0.47
N ALA A 94 26.03 -26.17 -0.15
CA ALA A 94 27.01 -25.34 0.53
C ALA A 94 26.98 -23.90 0.03
N ILE A 95 27.21 -22.95 0.94
CA ILE A 95 27.43 -21.54 0.62
C ILE A 95 28.81 -21.09 1.06
N ALA A 96 29.40 -20.21 0.25
CA ALA A 96 30.66 -19.56 0.49
C ALA A 96 30.54 -18.08 0.09
N VAL A 97 30.57 -17.18 1.08
CA VAL A 97 30.49 -15.73 0.87
C VAL A 97 31.67 -15.07 1.57
N GLY A 98 32.64 -14.55 0.83
CA GLY A 98 33.86 -13.96 1.39
C GLY A 98 34.63 -14.97 2.26
N GLY A 99 34.65 -14.76 3.58
CA GLY A 99 35.20 -15.69 4.57
C GLY A 99 34.21 -16.75 5.10
N LEU A 100 32.89 -16.52 4.97
CA LEU A 100 31.85 -17.41 5.51
C LEU A 100 31.77 -18.71 4.71
N ARG A 101 31.70 -19.86 5.39
CA ARG A 101 31.56 -21.19 4.77
C ARG A 101 30.56 -22.00 5.58
N LYS A 102 29.44 -22.42 4.97
CA LYS A 102 28.45 -23.32 5.59
C LYS A 102 28.09 -24.45 4.65
N ARG A 103 27.91 -25.66 5.19
CA ARG A 103 27.41 -26.85 4.51
C ARG A 103 26.16 -27.35 5.23
N MET A 104 25.19 -27.87 4.50
CA MET A 104 24.01 -28.54 5.07
C MET A 104 23.88 -29.95 4.53
N SER A 105 23.55 -30.89 5.42
CA SER A 105 23.10 -32.23 5.06
C SER A 105 21.78 -32.11 4.32
N ALA A 106 21.70 -32.63 3.09
CA ALA A 106 20.44 -32.64 2.34
C ALA A 106 19.38 -33.42 3.14
N ILE A 107 18.23 -32.80 3.36
CA ILE A 107 17.05 -33.48 3.90
C ILE A 107 16.53 -34.38 2.78
N VAL A 108 16.25 -35.64 3.09
CA VAL A 108 15.66 -36.60 2.14
C VAL A 108 14.25 -36.93 2.62
N PRO A 109 13.24 -36.59 1.82
CA PRO A 109 12.23 -37.57 1.43
C PRO A 109 12.30 -37.91 -0.06
N ASP A 110 11.45 -38.84 -0.49
CA ASP A 110 11.43 -39.39 -1.84
C ASP A 110 10.57 -38.54 -2.80
N GLN A 111 11.09 -38.24 -3.99
CA GLN A 111 10.39 -37.67 -5.16
C GLN A 111 9.69 -36.30 -5.06
N SER A 112 10.46 -35.24 -4.74
CA SER A 112 10.17 -33.87 -5.20
C SER A 112 11.47 -33.05 -5.32
N VAL A 113 11.45 -31.97 -6.13
CA VAL A 113 12.54 -30.98 -6.18
C VAL A 113 12.21 -29.92 -5.15
N ASP A 114 12.54 -30.19 -3.89
CA ASP A 114 12.22 -29.27 -2.79
C ASP A 114 13.21 -28.10 -2.76
N LEU A 115 12.69 -26.89 -2.54
CA LEU A 115 13.46 -25.66 -2.33
C LEU A 115 14.42 -25.84 -1.13
N THR A 116 15.71 -25.59 -1.35
CA THR A 116 16.74 -25.77 -0.32
C THR A 116 17.26 -24.40 0.14
N GLY A 117 16.72 -23.91 1.26
CA GLY A 117 17.00 -22.57 1.78
C GLY A 117 18.05 -22.50 2.89
N PHE A 118 18.91 -21.50 2.80
CA PHE A 118 19.66 -20.89 3.91
C PHE A 118 18.85 -19.67 4.39
N GLY A 119 17.69 -19.97 5.01
CA GLY A 119 16.67 -19.00 5.39
C GLY A 119 16.81 -18.43 6.81
N PRO A 120 15.99 -17.42 7.17
CA PRO A 120 16.00 -16.75 8.47
C PRO A 120 15.50 -17.63 9.62
N ARG A 121 15.94 -17.32 10.85
CA ARG A 121 15.44 -17.93 12.09
C ARG A 121 14.06 -17.40 12.46
N GLU A 122 13.18 -18.29 12.91
CA GLU A 122 11.88 -17.92 13.46
C GLU A 122 12.01 -16.90 14.61
N ARG A 123 11.22 -15.82 14.56
CA ARG A 123 11.38 -14.66 15.45
C ARG A 123 11.08 -14.96 16.92
N ALA A 124 10.07 -15.79 17.19
CA ALA A 124 9.51 -15.97 18.53
C ALA A 124 10.29 -16.97 19.41
N ARG A 125 10.77 -18.08 18.84
CA ARG A 125 11.32 -19.20 19.62
C ARG A 125 12.81 -19.07 19.94
N ASP A 126 13.54 -18.42 19.04
CA ASP A 126 14.98 -18.63 18.87
C ASP A 126 15.83 -17.40 19.27
N ARG A 127 15.19 -16.22 19.36
CA ARG A 127 15.82 -14.91 19.59
C ARG A 127 15.24 -14.16 20.80
N ALA A 128 14.27 -14.72 21.51
CA ALA A 128 13.60 -14.06 22.64
C ALA A 128 14.57 -13.66 23.78
N THR A 129 15.64 -14.44 23.99
CA THR A 129 16.69 -14.15 24.98
C THR A 129 17.55 -12.92 24.64
N GLN A 130 17.45 -12.39 23.42
CA GLN A 130 18.23 -11.23 22.96
C GLN A 130 17.51 -9.89 23.22
N LEU A 131 16.26 -9.93 23.72
CA LEU A 131 15.47 -8.74 24.01
C LEU A 131 15.98 -7.97 25.25
N GLY A 132 16.75 -8.60 26.15
CA GLY A 132 17.20 -7.96 27.39
C GLY A 132 16.10 -7.77 28.44
N THR A 133 16.44 -7.05 29.51
CA THR A 133 15.67 -6.96 30.75
C THR A 133 14.92 -5.62 30.82
N TYR A 134 13.62 -5.69 30.61
CA TYR A 134 12.70 -4.55 30.63
C TYR A 134 12.12 -4.33 32.04
N ASP A 135 12.98 -3.93 33.00
CA ASP A 135 12.61 -3.73 34.41
C ASP A 135 12.33 -2.24 34.78
N ASP A 136 12.01 -1.98 36.06
CA ASP A 136 11.77 -0.64 36.59
C ASP A 136 12.97 0.31 36.39
N ARG A 137 14.20 -0.22 36.41
CA ARG A 137 15.41 0.58 36.19
C ARG A 137 15.51 0.98 34.71
N TRP A 138 15.21 0.09 33.79
CA TRP A 138 15.08 0.43 32.36
C TRP A 138 13.98 1.48 32.15
N LEU A 139 12.79 1.29 32.74
CA LEU A 139 11.69 2.23 32.62
C LEU A 139 12.07 3.63 33.12
N ALA A 140 12.78 3.71 34.25
CA ALA A 140 13.22 4.97 34.85
C ALA A 140 14.40 5.67 34.12
N THR A 141 15.20 4.95 33.33
CA THR A 141 16.49 5.50 32.81
C THR A 141 16.72 5.36 31.31
N ARG A 142 15.89 4.59 30.59
CA ARG A 142 16.15 4.19 29.20
C ARG A 142 14.92 4.26 28.29
N TRP A 143 13.68 4.12 28.81
CA TRP A 143 12.43 4.27 28.03
C TRP A 143 12.40 5.60 27.24
N PRO A 144 11.98 5.62 25.95
CA PRO A 144 11.46 4.52 25.11
C PRO A 144 12.54 3.75 24.34
N GLY A 145 13.81 3.88 24.70
CA GLY A 145 14.93 3.13 24.14
C GLY A 145 14.94 1.64 24.51
N PHE A 146 15.77 0.87 23.82
CA PHE A 146 16.08 -0.51 24.19
C PHE A 146 16.75 -0.59 25.58
N PRO A 147 16.62 -1.72 26.31
CA PRO A 147 17.30 -1.94 27.58
C PRO A 147 18.81 -2.04 27.42
N GLU A 148 19.50 -1.85 28.55
CA GLU A 148 20.96 -1.75 28.59
C GLU A 148 21.65 -3.07 28.18
N ASP A 149 20.95 -4.19 28.35
CA ASP A 149 21.29 -5.55 27.96
C ASP A 149 20.53 -6.04 26.69
N PHE A 150 19.89 -5.15 25.93
CA PHE A 150 19.34 -5.52 24.62
C PHE A 150 20.45 -5.94 23.66
N ASP A 151 20.42 -7.20 23.23
CA ASP A 151 21.31 -7.69 22.19
C ASP A 151 20.71 -7.37 20.81
N PHE A 152 21.30 -6.37 20.16
CA PHE A 152 20.96 -5.99 18.78
C PHE A 152 21.14 -7.12 17.77
N GLY A 153 21.80 -8.23 18.12
CA GLY A 153 21.78 -9.49 17.38
C GLY A 153 20.37 -10.08 17.21
N TYR A 154 19.38 -9.60 17.96
CA TYR A 154 17.96 -9.83 17.71
C TYR A 154 17.55 -9.50 16.26
N PHE A 155 18.12 -8.45 15.67
CA PHE A 155 17.81 -8.02 14.29
C PHE A 155 18.60 -8.77 13.21
N ASN A 156 19.53 -9.65 13.57
CA ASN A 156 20.12 -10.61 12.63
C ASN A 156 19.13 -11.76 12.40
N ALA A 157 18.64 -11.86 11.17
CA ALA A 157 17.70 -12.88 10.75
C ALA A 157 18.39 -14.23 10.56
N ALA A 158 19.62 -14.20 10.03
CA ALA A 158 20.34 -15.40 9.65
C ALA A 158 20.76 -16.20 10.91
N PRO A 159 20.71 -17.55 10.86
CA PRO A 159 21.51 -18.43 11.72
C PRO A 159 22.92 -17.89 12.00
N SER A 160 23.46 -18.13 13.20
CA SER A 160 24.77 -17.58 13.60
C SER A 160 25.94 -18.06 12.74
N ASP A 161 25.80 -19.19 12.06
CA ASP A 161 26.72 -19.76 11.08
C ASP A 161 26.46 -19.28 9.62
N GLN A 162 25.45 -18.42 9.44
CA GLN A 162 25.13 -17.64 8.24
C GLN A 162 25.31 -16.13 8.47
N GLN A 163 25.85 -15.72 9.63
CA GLN A 163 26.23 -14.34 9.92
C GLN A 163 27.74 -14.15 9.63
N VAL A 164 28.09 -13.06 8.94
CA VAL A 164 29.49 -12.65 8.77
C VAL A 164 29.92 -11.84 9.99
N GLU A 165 31.12 -12.11 10.52
CA GLU A 165 31.70 -11.31 11.59
C GLU A 165 32.01 -9.89 11.08
N GLY A 166 31.39 -8.88 11.69
CA GLY A 166 31.40 -7.52 11.18
C GLY A 166 30.40 -7.35 10.02
N TYR A 167 30.85 -6.80 8.90
CA TYR A 167 30.00 -6.45 7.76
C TYR A 167 30.65 -6.88 6.46
N LEU A 168 29.83 -7.09 5.43
CA LEU A 168 30.32 -7.36 4.08
C LEU A 168 31.02 -6.10 3.54
N ARG A 169 32.10 -6.29 2.79
CA ARG A 169 32.87 -5.23 2.13
C ARG A 169 32.19 -4.74 0.85
N GLY A 170 31.50 -5.63 0.13
CA GLY A 170 30.78 -5.34 -1.11
C GLY A 170 31.47 -5.84 -2.38
N ASP A 171 32.53 -6.64 -2.27
CA ASP A 171 33.29 -7.27 -3.36
C ASP A 171 33.61 -8.75 -3.06
N GLU A 172 32.92 -9.35 -2.08
CA GLU A 172 33.06 -10.75 -1.71
C GLU A 172 32.90 -11.71 -2.90
N THR A 173 33.74 -12.75 -2.91
CA THR A 173 33.50 -13.94 -3.71
C THR A 173 32.24 -14.64 -3.23
N LEU A 174 31.38 -15.02 -4.18
CA LEU A 174 30.20 -15.83 -3.96
C LEU A 174 30.42 -17.20 -4.60
N ALA A 175 30.21 -18.28 -3.85
CA ALA A 175 30.12 -19.61 -4.42
C ALA A 175 29.02 -20.44 -3.73
N PHE A 176 28.19 -21.08 -4.53
CA PHE A 176 27.03 -21.86 -4.11
C PHE A 176 27.14 -23.27 -4.72
N GLU A 177 27.28 -24.30 -3.88
CA GLU A 177 27.35 -25.71 -4.31
C GLU A 177 25.95 -26.34 -4.19
N ASN A 178 25.43 -26.91 -5.29
CA ASN A 178 24.11 -27.57 -5.40
C ASN A 178 22.91 -26.68 -5.03
N LEU A 179 22.94 -25.39 -5.40
CA LEU A 179 21.87 -24.41 -5.10
C LEU A 179 21.44 -23.59 -6.33
N HIS A 180 21.67 -24.08 -7.56
CA HIS A 180 21.29 -23.38 -8.79
C HIS A 180 20.85 -24.39 -9.86
N PRO A 181 19.71 -24.17 -10.57
CA PRO A 181 19.05 -25.17 -11.41
C PRO A 181 19.89 -25.68 -12.60
N ALA A 182 20.90 -24.93 -13.03
CA ALA A 182 21.80 -25.31 -14.14
C ALA A 182 23.28 -25.52 -13.73
N HIS A 183 23.67 -25.24 -12.48
CA HIS A 183 25.09 -25.22 -12.08
C HIS A 183 25.31 -25.91 -10.73
N ALA A 184 25.98 -27.08 -10.76
CA ALA A 184 26.32 -27.82 -9.54
C ALA A 184 27.28 -27.05 -8.61
N ARG A 185 28.04 -26.09 -9.16
CA ARG A 185 28.75 -25.05 -8.42
C ARG A 185 28.60 -23.75 -9.21
N PHE A 186 27.89 -22.79 -8.63
CA PHE A 186 27.75 -21.44 -9.15
C PHE A 186 28.77 -20.55 -8.45
N GLU A 187 29.55 -19.77 -9.20
CA GLU A 187 30.51 -18.79 -8.68
C GLU A 187 30.22 -17.41 -9.29
N SER A 188 30.35 -16.34 -8.50
CA SER A 188 30.16 -14.93 -8.88
C SER A 188 30.86 -14.02 -7.86
N TRP A 189 30.73 -12.70 -7.98
CA TRP A 189 31.27 -11.71 -7.03
C TRP A 189 30.26 -10.60 -6.77
N LEU A 190 30.30 -10.02 -5.56
CA LEU A 190 29.55 -8.81 -5.24
C LEU A 190 29.97 -7.62 -6.14
N PRO A 191 29.07 -6.64 -6.36
CA PRO A 191 29.18 -5.61 -7.41
C PRO A 191 30.31 -4.58 -7.25
N GLY A 192 31.28 -4.80 -6.36
CA GLY A 192 32.48 -3.96 -6.23
C GLY A 192 32.20 -2.51 -5.89
N ILE A 193 31.03 -2.19 -5.28
CA ILE A 193 30.60 -0.82 -4.98
C ILE A 193 30.48 -0.53 -3.48
N ARG A 194 31.04 0.63 -3.11
CA ARG A 194 30.83 1.33 -1.84
C ARG A 194 29.69 2.33 -2.05
N VAL A 195 28.60 2.18 -1.31
CA VAL A 195 27.58 3.23 -1.19
C VAL A 195 28.00 4.16 -0.07
N ARG A 196 27.95 5.47 -0.31
CA ARG A 196 28.18 6.50 0.70
C ARG A 196 26.92 7.33 0.82
N CYS A 197 26.59 7.71 2.04
CA CYS A 197 25.49 8.61 2.30
C CYS A 197 26.02 9.83 3.06
N PHE A 198 25.65 11.01 2.60
CA PHE A 198 25.95 12.26 3.29
C PHE A 198 24.65 12.91 3.71
N THR A 199 24.58 13.46 4.91
CA THR A 199 23.44 14.25 5.37
C THR A 199 23.84 15.70 5.60
N GLY A 200 22.90 16.61 5.36
CA GLY A 200 23.06 18.03 5.65
C GLY A 200 22.12 18.46 6.78
N ASP A 201 22.73 18.92 7.88
CA ASP A 201 22.01 19.35 9.08
C ASP A 201 22.29 20.84 9.36
N LYS A 202 21.32 21.58 9.90
CA LYS A 202 21.58 22.96 10.39
C LYS A 202 22.16 22.91 11.81
N GLN A 203 23.38 23.43 11.98
CA GLN A 203 23.96 23.57 13.32
C GLN A 203 23.26 24.70 14.10
N PRO A 204 22.92 24.52 15.39
CA PRO A 204 22.40 25.62 16.22
C PRO A 204 23.49 26.67 16.47
N ALA A 205 23.11 27.95 16.44
CA ALA A 205 24.02 29.04 16.78
C ALA A 205 24.49 28.92 18.24
N GLY A 206 25.79 28.67 18.44
CA GLY A 206 26.42 28.54 19.77
C GLY A 206 26.84 27.12 20.16
N ALA A 207 26.53 26.08 19.38
CA ALA A 207 26.94 24.71 19.69
C ALA A 207 28.42 24.45 19.33
N SER A 208 29.29 24.37 20.33
CA SER A 208 30.71 24.00 20.21
C SER A 208 30.93 22.50 19.96
N ARG A 209 30.40 21.99 18.84
CA ARG A 209 30.72 20.67 18.29
C ARG A 209 31.19 20.80 16.84
N GLN A 210 32.33 21.46 16.66
CA GLN A 210 33.21 21.16 15.53
C GLN A 210 33.92 19.84 15.84
N THR A 211 33.52 18.76 15.18
CA THR A 211 34.41 17.63 14.93
C THR A 211 35.21 17.93 13.66
N GLU A 212 36.45 17.47 13.58
CA GLU A 212 37.43 17.88 12.56
C GLU A 212 37.01 17.57 11.09
N GLU A 213 35.97 16.75 10.91
CA GLU A 213 35.41 16.34 9.61
C GLU A 213 34.13 17.11 9.20
N SER A 214 33.69 18.12 9.96
CA SER A 214 32.46 18.88 9.64
C SER A 214 32.64 19.78 8.42
N ILE A 215 32.08 19.39 7.28
CA ILE A 215 32.21 20.10 6.01
C ILE A 215 31.04 21.06 5.83
N ARG A 216 31.27 22.32 5.45
CA ARG A 216 30.18 23.28 5.18
C ARG A 216 29.81 23.25 3.71
N ASN A 217 28.52 23.12 3.42
CA ASN A 217 27.99 23.42 2.09
C ASN A 217 27.97 24.95 1.91
N HIS A 218 28.49 25.43 0.78
CA HIS A 218 28.68 26.86 0.54
C HIS A 218 27.38 27.64 0.25
N ASP A 219 26.31 26.96 -0.17
CA ASP A 219 25.09 27.62 -0.66
C ASP A 219 24.03 27.80 0.44
N ASP A 220 23.86 26.80 1.31
CA ASP A 220 22.81 26.80 2.35
C ASP A 220 23.34 26.79 3.79
N GLY A 221 24.67 26.77 3.97
CA GLY A 221 25.33 26.77 5.27
C GLY A 221 25.11 25.50 6.09
N CYS A 222 24.51 24.44 5.52
CA CYS A 222 24.37 23.16 6.20
C CYS A 222 25.74 22.55 6.52
N VAL A 223 25.82 21.90 7.68
CA VAL A 223 26.95 21.04 8.01
C VAL A 223 26.69 19.68 7.39
N ILE A 224 27.52 19.33 6.40
CA ILE A 224 27.51 18.01 5.77
C ILE A 224 28.28 17.03 6.66
N ARG A 225 27.69 15.86 6.87
CA ARG A 225 28.25 14.72 7.61
C ARG A 225 28.17 13.47 6.76
N GLU A 226 29.21 12.63 6.79
CA GLU A 226 29.13 11.30 6.21
C GLU A 226 28.47 10.33 7.19
N VAL A 227 27.43 9.62 6.74
CA VAL A 227 26.79 8.54 7.48
C VAL A 227 27.47 7.24 7.07
N VAL A 228 28.07 6.54 8.05
CA VAL A 228 28.77 5.28 7.82
C VAL A 228 27.77 4.18 7.41
N MET A 229 27.66 3.96 6.10
CA MET A 229 26.82 2.91 5.51
C MET A 229 27.52 1.55 5.61
N ARG A 230 26.83 0.55 6.17
CA ARG A 230 27.36 -0.81 6.35
C ARG A 230 26.52 -1.82 5.57
N LEU A 231 27.14 -2.69 4.78
CA LEU A 231 26.44 -3.76 4.07
C LEU A 231 26.14 -4.90 5.06
N ASP A 232 24.89 -4.96 5.53
CA ASP A 232 24.47 -5.81 6.67
C ASP A 232 23.46 -6.90 6.30
N THR A 233 23.01 -6.93 5.04
CA THR A 233 22.14 -7.99 4.54
C THR A 233 22.48 -8.29 3.09
N LEU A 234 22.71 -9.57 2.81
CA LEU A 234 22.82 -10.16 1.49
C LEU A 234 21.76 -11.24 1.40
N TRP A 235 20.81 -11.08 0.49
CA TRP A 235 19.78 -12.06 0.17
C TRP A 235 19.93 -12.49 -1.29
N VAL A 236 19.79 -13.78 -1.57
CA VAL A 236 19.90 -14.33 -2.93
C VAL A 236 18.72 -15.25 -3.23
N ASP A 237 18.10 -15.06 -4.38
CA ASP A 237 17.24 -16.04 -5.04
C ASP A 237 18.03 -16.60 -6.23
N MET A 238 18.57 -17.80 -6.06
CA MET A 238 19.39 -18.47 -7.07
C MET A 238 18.59 -19.02 -8.25
N ASP A 239 17.27 -19.19 -8.10
CA ASP A 239 16.40 -19.67 -9.19
C ASP A 239 16.01 -18.51 -10.10
N ALA A 240 15.81 -17.32 -9.54
CA ALA A 240 15.60 -16.07 -10.27
C ALA A 240 16.91 -15.39 -10.73
N GLY A 241 18.07 -15.83 -10.22
CA GLY A 241 19.36 -15.19 -10.46
C GLY A 241 19.44 -13.77 -9.88
N LEU A 242 18.77 -13.53 -8.75
CA LEU A 242 18.65 -12.21 -8.10
C LEU A 242 19.47 -12.14 -6.82
N LEU A 243 20.18 -11.03 -6.64
CA LEU A 243 20.95 -10.68 -5.46
C LEU A 243 20.45 -9.34 -4.91
N CYS A 244 19.95 -9.31 -3.68
CA CYS A 244 19.61 -8.08 -2.98
C CYS A 244 20.65 -7.77 -1.91
N LEU A 245 21.09 -6.51 -1.88
CA LEU A 245 22.10 -5.99 -0.95
C LEU A 245 21.53 -4.79 -0.18
N VAL A 246 21.37 -4.93 1.13
CA VAL A 246 20.87 -3.87 2.01
C VAL A 246 22.02 -3.24 2.79
N ARG A 247 22.19 -1.94 2.63
CA ARG A 247 23.20 -1.14 3.33
C ARG A 247 22.53 -0.21 4.32
N ARG A 248 23.00 -0.22 5.56
CA ARG A 248 22.40 0.51 6.67
C ARG A 248 23.37 1.50 7.29
N GLY A 249 22.94 2.75 7.38
CA GLY A 249 23.60 3.83 8.10
C GLY A 249 22.80 4.19 9.34
N ILE A 250 23.48 4.67 10.38
CA ILE A 250 22.82 5.20 11.58
C ILE A 250 23.45 6.56 11.88
N LEU A 251 22.62 7.60 11.79
CA LEU A 251 22.96 8.97 12.12
C LEU A 251 22.37 9.28 13.50
N SER A 252 23.19 9.76 14.45
CA SER A 252 22.66 10.33 15.68
C SER A 252 22.02 11.66 15.39
N THR A 253 20.76 11.83 15.78
CA THR A 253 19.96 13.03 15.56
C THR A 253 19.79 13.80 16.86
N ALA A 254 19.65 15.12 16.77
CA ALA A 254 19.25 15.95 17.90
C ALA A 254 17.79 15.70 18.27
N THR A 255 16.97 15.22 17.32
CA THR A 255 15.51 15.12 17.46
C THR A 255 15.02 13.70 17.21
N ARG A 256 13.90 13.33 17.85
CA ARG A 256 13.41 11.94 17.89
C ARG A 256 12.96 11.42 16.53
N ASP A 257 12.48 12.29 15.65
CA ASP A 257 12.01 11.97 14.30
C ASP A 257 13.00 12.39 13.20
N GLY A 258 14.18 12.91 13.57
CA GLY A 258 15.26 13.24 12.66
C GLY A 258 14.99 14.45 11.76
N ARG A 259 14.14 15.38 12.20
CA ARG A 259 13.84 16.63 11.48
C ARG A 259 15.06 17.55 11.32
N ASP A 260 16.06 17.43 12.19
CA ASP A 260 17.34 18.12 12.06
C ASP A 260 18.12 17.70 10.79
N VAL A 261 17.78 16.55 10.21
CA VAL A 261 18.34 16.01 8.97
C VAL A 261 17.58 16.55 7.76
N LEU A 262 18.08 17.65 7.18
CA LEU A 262 17.35 18.40 6.15
C LEU A 262 17.45 17.78 4.77
N LYS A 263 18.60 17.17 4.46
CA LYS A 263 18.89 16.55 3.16
C LYS A 263 19.78 15.33 3.29
N ALA A 264 19.60 14.35 2.41
CA ALA A 264 20.47 13.19 2.24
C ALA A 264 20.91 13.06 0.79
N LEU A 265 22.21 12.88 0.56
CA LEU A 265 22.82 12.52 -0.71
C LEU A 265 23.28 11.07 -0.64
N VAL A 266 23.00 10.29 -1.67
CA VAL A 266 23.44 8.90 -1.82
C VAL A 266 24.25 8.79 -3.09
N VAL A 267 25.48 8.28 -2.98
CA VAL A 267 26.41 8.09 -4.10
C VAL A 267 27.04 6.69 -4.07
N THR A 268 27.56 6.25 -5.21
CA THR A 268 28.34 5.00 -5.34
C THR A 268 29.75 5.28 -5.85
N GLU A 269 30.72 4.60 -5.28
CA GLU A 269 32.11 4.53 -5.74
C GLU A 269 32.51 3.06 -5.99
N ARG A 270 33.51 2.81 -6.86
CA ARG A 270 34.15 1.48 -6.91
C ARG A 270 35.01 1.26 -5.68
N LEU A 271 34.97 0.06 -5.12
CA LEU A 271 35.83 -0.37 -4.01
C LEU A 271 37.30 -0.49 -4.40
N ALA A 272 37.58 -0.73 -5.69
CA ALA A 272 38.94 -0.77 -6.23
C ALA A 272 39.62 0.62 -6.26
N ASP A 273 38.82 1.70 -6.24
CA ASP A 273 39.32 3.06 -6.25
C ASP A 273 39.43 3.62 -4.81
N SER A 274 40.45 4.47 -4.60
CA SER A 274 40.57 5.25 -3.37
C SER A 274 39.31 6.09 -3.15
N PRO A 275 38.71 6.08 -1.96
CA PRO A 275 37.51 6.88 -1.68
C PRO A 275 37.80 8.36 -1.89
N SER A 276 36.84 9.07 -2.50
CA SER A 276 36.92 10.52 -2.65
C SER A 276 36.96 11.17 -1.26
N PRO A 277 37.72 12.25 -1.04
CA PRO A 277 37.62 12.99 0.23
C PRO A 277 36.17 13.43 0.46
N GLY A 278 35.64 13.29 1.69
CA GLY A 278 34.25 13.67 1.98
C GLY A 278 33.93 15.12 1.57
N ALA A 279 34.93 16.00 1.63
CA ALA A 279 34.84 17.39 1.19
C ALA A 279 34.53 17.57 -0.31
N ALA A 280 34.77 16.57 -1.17
CA ALA A 280 34.36 16.62 -2.58
C ALA A 280 32.83 16.68 -2.73
N TYR A 281 32.08 16.07 -1.79
CA TYR A 281 30.62 16.10 -1.75
C TYR A 281 30.07 17.34 -1.03
N ALA A 282 30.91 18.33 -0.70
CA ALA A 282 30.48 19.68 -0.36
C ALA A 282 30.00 20.46 -1.58
N ASP A 283 30.50 20.10 -2.77
CA ASP A 283 30.24 20.79 -4.02
C ASP A 283 28.73 20.84 -4.29
N PRO A 284 28.13 22.03 -4.44
CA PRO A 284 26.71 22.17 -4.65
C PRO A 284 26.16 21.40 -5.85
N SER A 285 26.97 21.07 -6.86
CA SER A 285 26.53 20.29 -8.02
C SER A 285 25.94 18.93 -7.63
N PHE A 286 26.49 18.21 -6.64
CA PHE A 286 25.90 16.96 -6.15
C PHE A 286 24.54 17.14 -5.45
N TRP A 287 24.23 18.35 -4.99
CA TRP A 287 22.99 18.69 -4.26
C TRP A 287 22.00 19.49 -5.11
N HIS A 288 22.32 19.73 -6.39
CA HIS A 288 21.45 20.39 -7.37
C HIS A 288 21.32 19.61 -8.67
N ALA A 289 22.18 18.62 -8.92
CA ALA A 289 22.08 17.75 -10.08
C ALA A 289 20.72 17.04 -10.07
N GLY A 290 19.87 17.40 -11.05
CA GLY A 290 18.80 16.51 -11.51
C GLY A 290 17.36 17.01 -11.59
N GLU A 291 17.10 18.32 -11.58
CA GLU A 291 15.87 18.97 -12.10
C GLU A 291 15.09 18.22 -13.22
N VAL A 292 15.89 17.53 -14.04
CA VAL A 292 15.60 17.11 -15.41
C VAL A 292 15.16 15.63 -15.49
N ALA A 293 15.06 14.88 -14.38
CA ALA A 293 14.76 13.45 -14.48
C ALA A 293 14.00 12.78 -13.32
N ILE A 294 12.68 12.86 -13.41
CA ILE A 294 11.93 11.69 -13.92
C ILE A 294 11.66 11.80 -15.45
N GLU A 295 11.65 13.01 -16.02
CA GLU A 295 10.99 13.26 -17.32
C GLU A 295 11.85 13.09 -18.58
N ALA A 296 13.13 13.50 -18.62
CA ALA A 296 14.01 13.09 -19.72
C ALA A 296 14.32 11.58 -19.68
N LYS A 297 14.00 10.95 -18.54
CA LYS A 297 14.85 9.95 -17.93
C LYS A 297 14.14 9.41 -16.68
N LEU A 298 13.76 8.13 -16.72
CA LEU A 298 13.72 7.20 -15.56
C LEU A 298 15.14 7.03 -14.92
N LYS A 299 15.94 8.10 -14.88
CA LYS A 299 17.40 8.03 -15.06
C LYS A 299 18.18 9.27 -14.51
N GLY A 300 17.69 10.13 -13.57
CA GLY A 300 18.56 11.02 -12.75
C GLY A 300 18.12 12.38 -12.10
N GLU A 301 17.55 12.36 -10.88
CA GLU A 301 17.83 13.29 -9.73
C GLU A 301 16.88 14.53 -9.38
N ALA A 302 17.42 15.67 -8.84
CA ALA A 302 16.95 16.77 -7.92
C ALA A 302 15.71 17.74 -8.13
N ALA A 303 15.76 18.98 -7.54
CA ALA A 303 14.64 19.86 -7.07
C ALA A 303 14.95 21.41 -7.00
N PRO A 304 13.99 22.30 -6.56
CA PRO A 304 14.14 23.77 -6.44
C PRO A 304 13.72 24.31 -5.03
N ASP A 305 12.92 25.39 -4.89
CA ASP A 305 13.34 26.79 -4.64
C ASP A 305 12.79 27.27 -3.24
N PRO A 306 13.33 28.34 -2.59
CA PRO A 306 12.92 28.75 -1.24
C PRO A 306 11.94 29.94 -1.09
N ASN A 307 11.52 30.67 -2.14
CA ASN A 307 10.83 31.98 -1.97
C ASN A 307 9.30 31.93 -1.74
N ILE A 308 8.79 30.86 -1.11
CA ILE A 308 7.36 30.69 -0.79
C ILE A 308 7.13 30.93 0.72
N ALA A 309 6.01 31.57 1.06
CA ALA A 309 5.59 31.80 2.45
C ALA A 309 5.44 30.48 3.25
N PRO A 310 5.58 30.49 4.59
CA PRO A 310 5.52 29.28 5.41
C PRO A 310 4.22 28.47 5.18
N SER A 311 4.37 27.15 5.26
CA SER A 311 3.37 26.17 4.87
C SER A 311 2.40 25.85 6.00
N ASP A 312 1.32 25.12 5.72
CA ASP A 312 0.41 24.66 6.78
C ASP A 312 1.10 23.71 7.79
N ALA A 313 2.21 23.06 7.44
CA ALA A 313 3.03 22.31 8.39
C ALA A 313 3.67 23.20 9.48
N ASP A 314 3.91 24.48 9.19
CA ASP A 314 4.40 25.46 10.17
C ASP A 314 3.27 25.94 11.09
N ARG A 315 1.99 25.83 10.67
CA ARG A 315 0.81 26.04 11.53
C ARG A 315 0.53 24.83 12.40
N GLU A 316 0.59 23.63 11.82
CA GLU A 316 0.41 22.34 12.50
C GLU A 316 1.34 22.19 13.71
N VAL A 317 2.60 22.63 13.56
CA VAL A 317 3.57 22.62 14.66
C VAL A 317 3.27 23.67 15.74
N GLN A 318 2.75 24.86 15.39
CA GLN A 318 2.27 25.85 16.37
C GLN A 318 1.06 25.33 17.17
N GLU A 319 0.16 24.58 16.53
CA GLU A 319 -0.94 23.88 17.22
C GLU A 319 -0.41 22.77 18.13
N GLU A 320 0.60 22.02 17.71
CA GLU A 320 1.24 20.97 18.52
C GLU A 320 1.91 21.52 19.78
N ILE A 321 2.53 22.70 19.69
CA ILE A 321 3.13 23.42 20.82
C ILE A 321 2.03 23.88 21.79
N ALA A 322 0.92 24.40 21.27
CA ALA A 322 -0.24 24.76 22.09
C ALA A 322 -0.87 23.53 22.79
N GLN A 323 -1.01 22.39 22.09
CA GLN A 323 -1.53 21.13 22.66
C GLN A 323 -0.60 20.57 23.74
N THR A 324 0.70 20.52 23.46
CA THR A 324 1.72 19.97 24.37
C THR A 324 1.86 20.81 25.64
N ARG A 325 1.81 22.14 25.49
CA ARG A 325 1.73 23.07 26.62
C ARG A 325 0.44 22.85 27.43
N HIS A 326 -0.69 22.59 26.78
CA HIS A 326 -1.96 22.30 27.46
C HIS A 326 -1.91 21.00 28.28
N ILE A 327 -1.28 19.93 27.77
CA ILE A 327 -1.05 18.68 28.52
C ILE A 327 -0.28 18.95 29.81
N LEU A 328 0.77 19.77 29.74
CA LEU A 328 1.59 20.13 30.91
C LEU A 328 0.89 21.08 31.88
N GLU A 329 0.15 22.07 31.40
CA GLU A 329 -0.71 22.93 32.23
C GLU A 329 -1.70 22.08 33.03
N LYS A 330 -2.32 21.07 32.39
CA LYS A 330 -3.28 20.16 33.00
C LYS A 330 -2.64 19.14 33.95
N ALA A 331 -1.42 18.67 33.66
CA ALA A 331 -0.62 17.85 34.57
C ALA A 331 -0.02 18.64 35.75
N GLY A 332 -0.26 19.96 35.82
CA GLY A 332 0.22 20.83 36.91
C GLY A 332 1.73 21.05 36.88
N ALA A 333 2.31 21.17 35.68
CA ALA A 333 3.75 21.35 35.50
C ALA A 333 4.27 22.74 35.98
N PRO A 334 5.56 22.88 36.33
CA PRO A 334 6.13 24.13 36.81
C PRO A 334 6.02 25.28 35.80
N LYS A 335 5.61 26.47 36.25
CA LYS A 335 5.32 27.62 35.38
C LYS A 335 6.45 27.99 34.40
N LYS A 336 7.71 27.92 34.85
CA LYS A 336 8.94 28.13 34.05
C LYS A 336 8.94 27.29 32.76
N MET A 337 8.56 26.01 32.86
CA MET A 337 8.50 25.07 31.74
C MET A 337 7.44 25.46 30.68
N LEU A 338 6.32 26.04 31.13
CA LEU A 338 5.22 26.48 30.28
C LEU A 338 5.53 27.81 29.58
N ASP A 339 6.30 28.67 30.26
CA ASP A 339 6.84 29.91 29.72
C ASP A 339 7.93 29.61 28.66
N ASP A 340 8.80 28.63 28.91
CA ASP A 340 9.82 28.16 27.95
C ASP A 340 9.16 27.63 26.65
N LEU A 341 8.09 26.82 26.77
CA LEU A 341 7.28 26.34 25.64
C LEU A 341 6.60 27.44 24.83
N ALA A 342 6.40 28.64 25.38
CA ALA A 342 5.83 29.78 24.65
C ALA A 342 6.78 30.37 23.59
N SER A 343 8.07 30.06 23.67
CA SER A 343 9.11 30.57 22.77
C SER A 343 9.41 29.65 21.58
N VAL A 344 8.97 28.40 21.67
CA VAL A 344 9.16 27.30 20.73
C VAL A 344 8.43 27.58 19.41
N ARG A 345 9.05 27.24 18.27
CA ARG A 345 8.38 27.32 16.96
C ARG A 345 8.46 26.07 16.09
N THR A 346 9.28 25.10 16.46
CA THR A 346 9.41 23.80 15.81
C THR A 346 9.09 22.65 16.78
N ARG A 347 8.65 21.49 16.27
CA ARG A 347 8.31 20.30 17.10
C ARG A 347 9.52 19.74 17.84
N ASP A 348 10.72 20.02 17.33
CA ASP A 348 12.00 19.61 17.90
C ASP A 348 12.37 20.44 19.14
N GLU A 349 12.23 21.76 19.05
CA GLU A 349 12.35 22.69 20.19
C GLU A 349 11.32 22.36 21.29
N MET A 350 10.12 21.91 20.91
CA MET A 350 9.04 21.52 21.83
C MET A 350 9.45 20.31 22.69
N ASN A 351 10.01 19.28 22.04
CA ASN A 351 10.53 18.09 22.70
C ASN A 351 11.69 18.42 23.66
N ALA A 352 12.53 19.40 23.33
CA ALA A 352 13.62 19.83 24.20
C ALA A 352 13.14 20.56 25.48
N ALA A 353 12.13 21.43 25.36
CA ALA A 353 11.53 22.12 26.50
C ALA A 353 10.82 21.14 27.46
N LEU A 354 10.06 20.18 26.89
CA LEU A 354 9.42 19.07 27.61
C LEU A 354 10.37 18.27 28.50
N MET A 355 11.50 17.85 27.93
CA MET A 355 12.47 16.98 28.62
C MET A 355 13.23 17.70 29.73
N THR A 356 13.34 19.04 29.65
CA THR A 356 14.05 19.83 30.66
C THR A 356 13.19 20.08 31.89
N GLY A 357 11.91 20.45 31.71
CA GLY A 357 11.05 20.85 32.84
C GLY A 357 10.48 19.70 33.68
N LEU A 358 10.20 18.53 33.09
CA LEU A 358 9.67 17.37 33.85
C LEU A 358 10.73 16.72 34.75
N VAL A 359 12.01 16.94 34.48
CA VAL A 359 13.12 16.44 35.32
C VAL A 359 13.24 17.22 36.64
N GLU A 360 12.75 18.47 36.70
CA GLU A 360 12.79 19.31 37.91
C GLU A 360 11.58 19.06 38.87
N ASP A 361 10.52 18.37 38.44
CA ASP A 361 9.35 18.01 39.28
C ASP A 361 8.92 16.52 39.10
N PRO A 362 9.36 15.61 40.00
CA PRO A 362 9.03 14.19 39.94
C PRO A 362 7.53 13.85 40.08
N ALA A 363 6.74 14.70 40.74
CA ALA A 363 5.31 14.46 40.91
C ALA A 363 4.52 14.84 39.65
N ALA A 364 4.96 15.88 38.92
CA ALA A 364 4.47 16.17 37.58
C ALA A 364 4.90 15.10 36.57
N ALA A 365 6.15 14.63 36.65
CA ALA A 365 6.65 13.52 35.85
C ALA A 365 5.81 12.24 36.03
N ALA A 366 5.41 11.89 37.26
CA ALA A 366 4.55 10.73 37.52
C ALA A 366 3.17 10.83 36.84
N ARG A 367 2.57 12.04 36.78
CA ARG A 367 1.27 12.26 36.12
C ARG A 367 1.38 12.18 34.59
N VAL A 368 2.47 12.66 34.00
CA VAL A 368 2.76 12.53 32.55
C VAL A 368 3.21 11.10 32.17
N ALA A 369 3.86 10.39 33.09
CA ALA A 369 4.23 8.99 32.92
C ALA A 369 3.01 8.05 32.95
N ALA A 370 1.95 8.40 33.69
CA ALA A 370 0.67 7.68 33.66
C ALA A 370 0.02 7.75 32.27
N GLU A 371 -0.12 8.95 31.67
CA GLU A 371 -0.59 9.12 30.28
C GLU A 371 0.33 8.43 29.23
N SER A 372 1.59 8.17 29.59
CA SER A 372 2.54 7.49 28.70
C SER A 372 2.53 5.95 28.85
N ARG A 373 2.20 5.41 30.02
CA ARG A 373 2.17 3.96 30.35
C ARG A 373 1.16 3.19 29.49
N GLU A 374 -0.03 3.75 29.34
CA GLU A 374 -1.11 3.21 28.50
C GLU A 374 -0.66 3.04 27.03
N ARG A 375 0.27 3.88 26.59
CA ARG A 375 0.79 3.87 25.22
C ARG A 375 1.75 2.70 24.93
N VAL A 376 2.33 2.10 25.97
CA VAL A 376 3.30 0.97 25.93
C VAL A 376 2.61 -0.39 25.93
N ARG A 377 1.54 -0.49 26.73
CA ARG A 377 0.67 -1.67 26.92
C ARG A 377 0.23 -2.31 25.60
N ASP A 378 0.01 -1.48 24.59
CA ASP A 378 -0.48 -1.84 23.25
C ASP A 378 0.60 -2.44 22.31
N ILE A 379 1.88 -2.20 22.60
CA ILE A 379 3.01 -2.73 21.81
C ILE A 379 3.31 -4.17 22.24
N LEU A 380 3.20 -4.46 23.55
CA LEU A 380 3.43 -5.78 24.14
C LEU A 380 2.44 -6.84 23.64
N ILE A 381 1.19 -6.45 23.37
CA ILE A 381 0.15 -7.32 22.80
C ILE A 381 0.47 -7.69 21.35
N ARG A 382 0.91 -6.72 20.53
CA ARG A 382 1.22 -6.91 19.09
C ARG A 382 2.43 -7.83 18.83
N ALA A 383 3.16 -8.23 19.88
CA ALA A 383 4.29 -9.15 19.81
C ALA A 383 3.98 -10.58 20.35
N GLY A 384 2.80 -10.81 20.94
CA GLY A 384 2.38 -12.15 21.40
C GLY A 384 2.86 -12.57 22.80
N HIS A 385 3.19 -11.64 23.69
CA HIS A 385 3.52 -11.92 25.10
C HIS A 385 2.28 -11.85 26.02
N ASP A 386 2.33 -12.52 27.17
CA ASP A 386 1.28 -12.45 28.20
C ASP A 386 1.20 -11.06 28.86
N PRO A 387 0.09 -10.31 28.75
CA PRO A 387 -0.04 -8.98 29.33
C PRO A 387 -0.24 -8.94 30.85
N ALA A 388 -0.46 -10.08 31.52
CA ALA A 388 -0.67 -10.15 32.98
C ALA A 388 0.59 -9.78 33.81
N LEU A 389 1.71 -9.48 33.16
CA LEU A 389 2.94 -8.97 33.76
C LEU A 389 2.94 -7.46 34.08
N LEU A 390 1.87 -6.72 33.73
CA LEU A 390 1.81 -5.25 33.89
C LEU A 390 0.89 -4.73 35.02
N ASP A 391 0.16 -5.60 35.70
CA ASP A 391 -0.91 -5.24 36.65
C ASP A 391 -0.93 -6.32 37.76
N GLU A 392 -1.20 -6.09 39.06
CA GLU A 392 -1.44 -4.89 39.89
C GLU A 392 -1.37 -5.38 41.38
N PRO A 393 -1.02 -4.56 42.42
CA PRO A 393 -2.06 -3.69 43.00
C PRO A 393 -1.60 -2.37 43.67
N GLU A 394 -2.20 -1.25 43.25
CA GLU A 394 -3.00 -0.40 44.14
C GLU A 394 -4.24 0.18 43.42
N GLU A 395 -5.13 -0.72 42.99
CA GLU A 395 -6.44 -0.49 42.36
C GLU A 395 -6.48 0.54 41.20
N GLU A 396 -5.99 0.12 40.03
CA GLU A 396 -6.99 -0.24 39.02
C GLU A 396 -6.99 -1.76 38.86
N ARG A 397 -8.01 -2.40 39.46
CA ARG A 397 -8.39 -3.78 39.11
C ARG A 397 -8.38 -3.88 37.59
N GLU A 398 -8.06 -5.07 37.03
CA GLU A 398 -8.44 -5.36 35.65
C GLU A 398 -9.85 -4.79 35.43
N GLU A 399 -9.97 -3.79 34.54
CA GLU A 399 -11.22 -3.56 33.86
C GLU A 399 -11.36 -4.73 32.89
N LEU A 400 -11.62 -5.91 33.48
CA LEU A 400 -12.79 -6.71 33.18
C LEU A 400 -13.94 -5.73 33.01
N TRP A 401 -13.98 -5.16 31.82
CA TRP A 401 -15.00 -4.29 31.30
C TRP A 401 -16.24 -5.16 31.28
N THR A 402 -17.00 -5.14 32.35
CA THR A 402 -18.35 -5.69 32.28
C THR A 402 -19.18 -4.69 31.48
N ARG A 403 -20.30 -5.16 30.92
CA ARG A 403 -21.28 -4.30 30.25
C ARG A 403 -21.64 -3.08 31.11
N GLU A 404 -21.76 -3.28 32.41
CA GLU A 404 -22.11 -2.25 33.40
C GLU A 404 -20.99 -1.21 33.56
N ARG A 405 -19.71 -1.63 33.59
CA ARG A 405 -18.57 -0.70 33.65
C ARG A 405 -18.47 0.12 32.37
N VAL A 406 -18.60 -0.51 31.20
CA VAL A 406 -18.63 0.20 29.90
C VAL A 406 -19.77 1.21 29.86
N SER A 407 -20.98 0.80 30.29
CA SER A 407 -22.14 1.69 30.34
C SER A 407 -21.95 2.86 31.31
N ALA A 408 -21.34 2.64 32.48
CA ALA A 408 -21.08 3.69 33.47
C ALA A 408 -20.01 4.68 32.97
N HIS A 409 -18.93 4.18 32.38
CA HIS A 409 -17.85 4.99 31.83
C HIS A 409 -18.29 5.80 30.60
N ALA A 410 -19.09 5.20 29.73
CA ALA A 410 -19.67 5.90 28.58
C ALA A 410 -20.58 7.06 29.01
N ALA A 411 -21.34 6.89 30.10
CA ALA A 411 -22.23 7.92 30.63
C ALA A 411 -21.48 9.16 31.15
N VAL A 412 -20.25 9.00 31.68
CA VAL A 412 -19.37 10.11 32.10
C VAL A 412 -18.46 10.63 30.98
N LYS A 413 -18.73 10.23 29.72
CA LYS A 413 -17.94 10.54 28.52
C LYS A 413 -16.49 10.00 28.54
N GLY A 414 -16.26 8.90 29.23
CA GLY A 414 -14.95 8.25 29.31
C GLY A 414 -14.34 7.84 27.96
N SER A 415 -13.03 7.67 27.96
CA SER A 415 -12.25 7.13 26.84
C SER A 415 -12.17 5.61 26.92
N PHE A 416 -12.15 4.96 25.76
CA PHE A 416 -11.93 3.52 25.56
C PHE A 416 -10.79 3.27 24.54
N VAL A 417 -9.90 4.24 24.33
CA VAL A 417 -8.72 4.07 23.47
C VAL A 417 -7.94 2.86 23.95
N ARG A 418 -7.72 1.88 23.06
CA ARG A 418 -7.02 0.61 23.35
C ARG A 418 -7.65 -0.24 24.47
N ALA A 419 -8.91 0.02 24.83
CA ALA A 419 -9.64 -0.77 25.81
C ALA A 419 -9.85 -2.21 25.31
N ARG A 420 -9.77 -3.18 26.24
CA ARG A 420 -10.03 -4.60 25.95
C ARG A 420 -11.51 -4.90 26.19
N LEU A 421 -12.28 -4.81 25.12
CA LEU A 421 -13.73 -4.95 25.09
C LEU A 421 -14.19 -6.24 24.36
N ALA A 422 -13.23 -7.11 24.00
CA ALA A 422 -13.43 -8.33 23.23
C ALA A 422 -14.44 -9.29 23.87
N GLY A 423 -15.36 -9.82 23.06
CA GLY A 423 -16.36 -10.82 23.47
C GLY A 423 -17.46 -10.31 24.42
N LEU A 424 -17.44 -9.03 24.80
CA LEU A 424 -18.45 -8.46 25.70
C LEU A 424 -19.81 -8.27 25.02
N ASP A 425 -20.87 -8.29 25.81
CA ASP A 425 -22.19 -7.85 25.36
C ASP A 425 -22.40 -6.35 25.63
N LEU A 426 -22.10 -5.54 24.63
CA LEU A 426 -22.29 -4.08 24.58
C LEU A 426 -23.50 -3.70 23.71
N SER A 427 -24.37 -4.65 23.38
CA SER A 427 -25.55 -4.42 22.53
C SER A 427 -26.46 -3.32 23.07
N GLY A 428 -26.96 -2.45 22.20
CA GLY A 428 -27.85 -1.35 22.58
C GLY A 428 -27.24 -0.25 23.46
N LEU A 429 -25.95 -0.29 23.80
CA LEU A 429 -25.30 0.79 24.57
C LEU A 429 -25.09 2.04 23.71
N ASP A 430 -25.08 3.21 24.36
CA ASP A 430 -24.74 4.48 23.71
C ASP A 430 -23.27 4.82 23.94
N LEU A 431 -22.47 4.59 22.90
CA LEU A 431 -21.03 4.86 22.79
C LEU A 431 -20.76 5.99 21.77
N SER A 432 -21.77 6.82 21.46
CA SER A 432 -21.67 7.91 20.49
C SER A 432 -20.63 8.94 20.91
N GLY A 433 -19.76 9.36 19.99
CA GLY A 433 -18.68 10.32 20.24
C GLY A 433 -17.68 9.87 21.31
N ARG A 434 -17.48 8.56 21.50
CA ARG A 434 -16.43 8.00 22.37
C ARG A 434 -15.16 7.75 21.56
N ALA A 435 -14.01 7.92 22.20
CA ALA A 435 -12.72 7.52 21.64
C ALA A 435 -12.52 6.02 21.93
N LEU A 436 -12.47 5.22 20.88
CA LEU A 436 -12.27 3.75 20.86
C LEU A 436 -11.08 3.38 19.94
N ALA A 437 -10.20 4.35 19.62
CA ALA A 437 -9.09 4.15 18.70
C ALA A 437 -8.16 3.03 19.20
N GLY A 438 -7.85 2.07 18.33
CA GLY A 438 -7.08 0.88 18.68
C GLY A 438 -7.74 -0.07 19.70
N ALA A 439 -9.01 0.11 20.06
CA ALA A 439 -9.70 -0.78 21.01
C ALA A 439 -9.81 -2.21 20.45
N ASP A 440 -9.72 -3.19 21.35
CA ASP A 440 -9.97 -4.59 21.04
C ASP A 440 -11.45 -4.89 21.25
N LEU A 441 -12.20 -4.94 20.15
CA LEU A 441 -13.63 -5.23 20.06
C LEU A 441 -13.88 -6.57 19.34
N ARG A 442 -12.88 -7.45 19.30
CA ARG A 442 -12.98 -8.73 18.57
C ARG A 442 -14.06 -9.60 19.20
N THR A 443 -14.95 -10.17 18.38
CA THR A 443 -16.11 -10.97 18.81
C THR A 443 -17.11 -10.26 19.74
N THR A 444 -16.96 -8.96 19.99
CA THR A 444 -17.86 -8.17 20.85
C THR A 444 -19.25 -8.06 20.23
N ASN A 445 -20.29 -8.22 21.04
CA ASN A 445 -21.66 -7.94 20.63
C ASN A 445 -21.99 -6.45 20.82
N LEU A 446 -21.98 -5.71 19.73
CA LEU A 446 -22.39 -4.31 19.58
C LEU A 446 -23.74 -4.19 18.86
N GLN A 447 -24.54 -5.26 18.78
CA GLN A 447 -25.83 -5.25 18.08
C GLN A 447 -26.72 -4.11 18.59
N ARG A 448 -27.22 -3.26 17.68
CA ARG A 448 -28.06 -2.07 18.00
C ARG A 448 -27.40 -1.04 18.91
N ALA A 449 -26.08 -1.12 19.17
CA ALA A 449 -25.35 -0.08 19.87
C ALA A 449 -25.30 1.20 19.02
N LYS A 450 -25.09 2.35 19.67
CA LYS A 450 -24.82 3.61 18.98
C LYS A 450 -23.35 3.96 19.14
N LEU A 451 -22.70 4.24 18.02
CA LEU A 451 -21.30 4.58 17.86
C LEU A 451 -21.19 5.83 16.97
N ASP A 452 -22.26 6.63 16.91
CA ASP A 452 -22.34 7.80 16.02
C ASP A 452 -21.23 8.80 16.38
N GLY A 453 -20.41 9.17 15.41
CA GLY A 453 -19.24 10.05 15.62
C GLY A 453 -18.15 9.47 16.54
N ALA A 454 -18.17 8.18 16.87
CA ALA A 454 -17.10 7.55 17.65
C ALA A 454 -15.82 7.40 16.82
N ASP A 455 -14.66 7.38 17.48
CA ASP A 455 -13.36 7.14 16.84
C ASP A 455 -12.95 5.68 17.06
N LEU A 456 -13.05 4.86 16.02
CA LEU A 456 -12.62 3.47 15.92
C LEU A 456 -11.31 3.33 15.10
N THR A 457 -10.51 4.40 14.93
CA THR A 457 -9.31 4.36 14.09
C THR A 457 -8.36 3.25 14.54
N GLY A 458 -8.04 2.33 13.63
CA GLY A 458 -7.18 1.16 13.90
C GLY A 458 -7.72 0.17 14.94
N ALA A 459 -9.01 0.24 15.31
CA ALA A 459 -9.62 -0.71 16.24
C ALA A 459 -9.76 -2.11 15.63
N GLN A 460 -9.76 -3.14 16.49
CA GLN A 460 -9.90 -4.54 16.08
C GLN A 460 -11.34 -5.00 16.33
N LEU A 461 -12.17 -5.02 15.28
CA LEU A 461 -13.56 -5.47 15.30
C LEU A 461 -13.75 -6.84 14.62
N VAL A 462 -12.69 -7.65 14.54
CA VAL A 462 -12.72 -8.98 13.90
C VAL A 462 -13.84 -9.82 14.50
N ARG A 463 -14.77 -10.29 13.65
CA ARG A 463 -15.98 -11.06 14.02
C ARG A 463 -16.89 -10.37 15.05
N ALA A 464 -16.81 -9.06 15.23
CA ALA A 464 -17.75 -8.31 16.07
C ALA A 464 -19.17 -8.38 15.47
N ASN A 465 -20.18 -8.46 16.34
CA ASN A 465 -21.58 -8.37 15.95
C ASN A 465 -22.05 -6.91 16.07
N LEU A 466 -22.11 -6.19 14.96
CA LEU A 466 -22.56 -4.80 14.82
C LEU A 466 -23.94 -4.71 14.14
N ARG A 467 -24.73 -5.79 14.15
CA ARG A 467 -26.04 -5.83 13.48
C ARG A 467 -26.94 -4.70 13.94
N GLU A 468 -27.60 -4.02 13.01
CA GLU A 468 -28.50 -2.88 13.32
C GLU A 468 -27.84 -1.76 14.16
N ALA A 469 -26.52 -1.72 14.30
CA ALA A 469 -25.82 -0.67 15.05
C ALA A 469 -25.86 0.67 14.30
N SER A 470 -25.92 1.77 15.03
CA SER A 470 -25.75 3.12 14.49
C SER A 470 -24.27 3.47 14.55
N LEU A 471 -23.68 3.80 13.42
CA LEU A 471 -22.26 4.08 13.17
C LEU A 471 -22.14 5.38 12.33
N VAL A 472 -23.12 6.27 12.46
CA VAL A 472 -23.26 7.44 11.59
C VAL A 472 -22.12 8.40 11.89
N GLN A 473 -21.36 8.80 10.86
CA GLN A 473 -20.15 9.62 11.00
C GLN A 473 -19.03 8.99 11.87
N VAL A 474 -19.02 7.67 12.07
CA VAL A 474 -17.93 6.99 12.79
C VAL A 474 -16.59 7.12 12.03
N ILE A 475 -15.48 7.27 12.76
CA ILE A 475 -14.13 7.31 12.18
C ILE A 475 -13.47 5.94 12.42
N ALA A 476 -13.60 5.02 11.48
CA ALA A 476 -13.09 3.64 11.53
C ALA A 476 -11.95 3.41 10.51
N ASN A 477 -11.14 4.45 10.26
CA ASN A 477 -10.01 4.38 9.34
C ASN A 477 -8.99 3.32 9.79
N GLN A 478 -8.54 2.49 8.85
CA GLN A 478 -7.63 1.36 9.09
C GLN A 478 -8.12 0.36 10.16
N ALA A 479 -9.41 0.36 10.52
CA ALA A 479 -9.97 -0.63 11.45
C ALA A 479 -10.01 -2.02 10.81
N ASP A 480 -9.80 -3.07 11.60
CA ASP A 480 -9.91 -4.46 11.17
C ASP A 480 -11.31 -4.99 11.49
N LEU A 481 -12.15 -5.06 10.47
CA LEU A 481 -13.54 -5.55 10.49
C LEU A 481 -13.65 -6.93 9.82
N PHE A 482 -12.56 -7.71 9.77
CA PHE A 482 -12.55 -9.05 9.16
C PHE A 482 -13.65 -9.95 9.74
N GLU A 483 -14.50 -10.51 8.87
CA GLU A 483 -15.68 -11.32 9.25
C GLU A 483 -16.68 -10.66 10.23
N ALA A 484 -16.64 -9.33 10.40
CA ALA A 484 -17.61 -8.61 11.24
C ALA A 484 -19.04 -8.67 10.66
N ASP A 485 -20.05 -8.66 11.53
CA ASP A 485 -21.47 -8.67 11.14
C ASP A 485 -22.09 -7.28 11.29
N LEU A 486 -22.09 -6.52 10.21
CA LEU A 486 -22.66 -5.18 10.05
C LEU A 486 -24.05 -5.22 9.36
N THR A 487 -24.74 -6.39 9.32
CA THR A 487 -26.03 -6.50 8.63
C THR A 487 -27.01 -5.46 9.19
N SER A 488 -27.64 -4.70 8.30
CA SER A 488 -28.59 -3.62 8.61
C SER A 488 -28.03 -2.48 9.49
N ALA A 489 -26.71 -2.37 9.68
CA ALA A 489 -26.09 -1.27 10.41
C ALA A 489 -26.13 0.05 9.60
N ASP A 490 -26.12 1.21 10.29
CA ASP A 490 -26.08 2.54 9.65
C ASP A 490 -24.71 3.20 9.79
N LEU A 491 -23.86 3.01 8.79
CA LEU A 491 -22.55 3.63 8.59
C LEU A 491 -22.64 4.86 7.68
N SER A 492 -23.78 5.55 7.57
CA SER A 492 -23.89 6.75 6.74
C SER A 492 -22.83 7.79 7.15
N ARG A 493 -22.06 8.30 6.18
CA ARG A 493 -20.94 9.25 6.39
C ARG A 493 -19.79 8.73 7.26
N ALA A 494 -19.68 7.41 7.45
CA ALA A 494 -18.53 6.82 8.12
C ALA A 494 -17.24 7.02 7.30
N SER A 495 -16.11 7.19 7.99
CA SER A 495 -14.77 7.18 7.40
C SER A 495 -14.14 5.80 7.68
N LEU A 496 -14.04 4.98 6.64
CA LEU A 496 -13.57 3.58 6.61
C LEU A 496 -12.36 3.45 5.67
N SER A 497 -11.61 4.54 5.49
CA SER A 497 -10.45 4.61 4.60
C SER A 497 -9.41 3.56 4.99
N GLY A 498 -9.03 2.72 4.02
CA GLY A 498 -8.11 1.59 4.24
C GLY A 498 -8.59 0.52 5.24
N ALA A 499 -9.88 0.48 5.61
CA ALA A 499 -10.40 -0.51 6.56
C ALA A 499 -10.37 -1.95 5.99
N GLY A 500 -10.11 -2.93 6.86
CA GLY A 500 -10.10 -4.36 6.53
C GLY A 500 -11.49 -4.98 6.68
N LEU A 501 -12.28 -4.99 5.61
CA LEU A 501 -13.67 -5.48 5.57
C LEU A 501 -13.80 -6.86 4.89
N ARG A 502 -12.70 -7.60 4.73
CA ARG A 502 -12.67 -8.90 4.04
C ARG A 502 -13.66 -9.87 4.70
N SER A 503 -14.52 -10.49 3.90
CA SER A 503 -15.56 -11.41 4.36
C SER A 503 -16.53 -10.84 5.42
N ALA A 504 -16.59 -9.52 5.60
CA ALA A 504 -17.58 -8.88 6.47
C ALA A 504 -19.00 -9.00 5.89
N ARG A 505 -20.01 -9.06 6.75
CA ARG A 505 -21.43 -9.13 6.37
C ARG A 505 -22.07 -7.76 6.55
N LEU A 506 -22.24 -7.03 5.46
CA LEU A 506 -22.79 -5.69 5.31
C LEU A 506 -24.17 -5.69 4.64
N SER A 507 -24.83 -6.86 4.49
CA SER A 507 -26.14 -6.96 3.83
C SER A 507 -27.16 -6.01 4.45
N GLN A 508 -27.94 -5.32 3.61
CA GLN A 508 -28.91 -4.30 3.99
C GLN A 508 -28.35 -3.11 4.82
N SER A 509 -27.03 -2.97 4.97
CA SER A 509 -26.43 -1.82 5.67
C SER A 509 -26.61 -0.51 4.90
N ARG A 510 -26.43 0.61 5.61
CA ARG A 510 -26.39 1.95 5.03
C ARG A 510 -24.96 2.46 5.10
N LEU A 511 -24.41 2.85 3.97
CA LEU A 511 -23.06 3.38 3.73
C LEU A 511 -23.17 4.67 2.89
N ILE A 512 -24.29 5.38 3.02
CA ILE A 512 -24.60 6.57 2.22
C ILE A 512 -23.58 7.66 2.54
N GLU A 513 -22.94 8.21 1.50
CA GLU A 513 -21.86 9.21 1.63
C GLU A 513 -20.68 8.74 2.52
N ALA A 514 -20.46 7.42 2.67
CA ALA A 514 -19.33 6.88 3.43
C ALA A 514 -18.03 6.82 2.60
N ASP A 515 -16.89 7.09 3.22
CA ASP A 515 -15.56 6.95 2.63
C ASP A 515 -15.00 5.54 2.89
N LEU A 516 -14.89 4.74 1.85
CA LEU A 516 -14.29 3.41 1.78
C LEU A 516 -13.02 3.41 0.90
N THR A 517 -12.38 4.57 0.73
CA THR A 517 -11.21 4.73 -0.16
C THR A 517 -10.10 3.75 0.23
N GLY A 518 -9.66 2.94 -0.73
CA GLY A 518 -8.64 1.91 -0.50
C GLY A 518 -9.03 0.78 0.48
N ALA A 519 -10.28 0.70 0.93
CA ALA A 519 -10.73 -0.37 1.84
C ALA A 519 -10.70 -1.76 1.17
N VAL A 520 -10.52 -2.80 1.97
CA VAL A 520 -10.41 -4.19 1.49
C VAL A 520 -11.69 -4.94 1.82
N LEU A 521 -12.64 -4.97 0.89
CA LEU A 521 -13.94 -5.63 0.95
C LEU A 521 -13.97 -6.99 0.22
N THR A 522 -12.81 -7.64 0.03
CA THR A 522 -12.71 -8.91 -0.71
C THR A 522 -13.65 -9.97 -0.12
N ALA A 523 -14.50 -10.57 -0.95
CA ALA A 523 -15.54 -11.52 -0.57
C ALA A 523 -16.50 -11.04 0.56
N ALA A 524 -16.68 -9.73 0.73
CA ALA A 524 -17.68 -9.17 1.63
C ALA A 524 -19.11 -9.34 1.07
N ASP A 525 -20.09 -9.41 1.96
CA ASP A 525 -21.51 -9.51 1.62
C ASP A 525 -22.20 -8.15 1.76
N LEU A 526 -22.54 -7.51 0.65
CA LEU A 526 -23.17 -6.19 0.52
C LEU A 526 -24.58 -6.30 -0.14
N GLU A 527 -25.23 -7.48 -0.11
CA GLU A 527 -26.55 -7.65 -0.73
C GLU A 527 -27.58 -6.67 -0.15
N GLU A 528 -28.30 -5.95 -1.02
CA GLU A 528 -29.24 -4.87 -0.68
C GLU A 528 -28.65 -3.68 0.12
N ALA A 529 -27.31 -3.54 0.22
CA ALA A 529 -26.68 -2.41 0.90
C ALA A 529 -26.88 -1.07 0.17
N LYS A 530 -26.86 0.05 0.91
CA LYS A 530 -27.07 1.42 0.39
C LYS A 530 -25.79 2.24 0.44
N LEU A 531 -25.06 2.26 -0.66
CA LEU A 531 -23.80 2.94 -0.96
C LEU A 531 -24.02 4.27 -1.75
N ASP A 532 -25.22 4.85 -1.73
CA ASP A 532 -25.53 6.06 -2.50
C ASP A 532 -24.56 7.20 -2.12
N GLY A 533 -23.84 7.75 -3.10
CA GLY A 533 -22.81 8.77 -2.90
C GLY A 533 -21.55 8.33 -2.14
N ALA A 534 -21.34 7.03 -1.90
CA ALA A 534 -20.15 6.53 -1.21
C ALA A 534 -18.87 6.65 -2.05
N GLU A 535 -17.73 6.86 -1.40
CA GLU A 535 -16.41 6.93 -2.04
C GLU A 535 -15.69 5.58 -1.88
N LEU A 536 -15.50 4.84 -2.97
CA LEU A 536 -14.83 3.53 -3.02
C LEU A 536 -13.59 3.57 -3.93
N ALA A 537 -12.97 4.73 -4.10
CA ALA A 537 -11.80 4.90 -4.96
C ALA A 537 -10.69 3.92 -4.56
N ARG A 538 -10.19 3.13 -5.50
CA ARG A 538 -9.18 2.07 -5.27
C ARG A 538 -9.57 0.98 -4.26
N ALA A 539 -10.84 0.87 -3.86
CA ALA A 539 -11.29 -0.19 -2.96
C ALA A 539 -11.18 -1.57 -3.62
N ASN A 540 -10.92 -2.61 -2.83
CA ASN A 540 -10.86 -3.99 -3.30
C ASN A 540 -12.16 -4.74 -2.94
N LEU A 541 -13.06 -4.85 -3.90
CA LEU A 541 -14.35 -5.54 -3.85
C LEU A 541 -14.31 -6.91 -4.58
N ALA A 542 -13.12 -7.48 -4.80
CA ALA A 542 -12.99 -8.73 -5.56
C ALA A 542 -13.80 -9.86 -4.92
N GLY A 543 -14.64 -10.52 -5.72
CA GLY A 543 -15.57 -11.56 -5.27
C GLY A 543 -16.65 -11.12 -4.27
N ALA A 544 -16.86 -9.82 -4.05
CA ALA A 544 -17.89 -9.32 -3.15
C ALA A 544 -19.30 -9.51 -3.73
N ASN A 545 -20.29 -9.72 -2.86
CA ASN A 545 -21.71 -9.83 -3.21
C ASN A 545 -22.39 -8.46 -3.09
N LEU A 546 -22.55 -7.72 -4.19
CA LEU A 546 -23.29 -6.46 -4.24
C LEU A 546 -24.68 -6.63 -4.90
N ARG A 547 -25.26 -7.83 -4.84
CA ARG A 547 -26.59 -8.10 -5.44
C ARG A 547 -27.62 -7.10 -4.93
N ARG A 548 -28.35 -6.47 -5.86
CA ARG A 548 -29.42 -5.50 -5.54
C ARG A 548 -28.98 -4.34 -4.64
N ALA A 549 -27.67 -4.06 -4.54
CA ALA A 549 -27.15 -2.91 -3.81
C ALA A 549 -27.54 -1.60 -4.53
N HIS A 550 -27.80 -0.55 -3.76
CA HIS A 550 -28.06 0.79 -4.25
C HIS A 550 -26.81 1.63 -4.05
N ALA A 551 -26.16 2.05 -5.13
CA ALA A 551 -24.88 2.75 -5.13
C ALA A 551 -24.94 3.98 -6.06
N VAL A 552 -26.09 4.67 -6.11
CA VAL A 552 -26.32 5.79 -7.04
C VAL A 552 -25.34 6.93 -6.76
N ARG A 553 -24.68 7.44 -7.81
CA ARG A 553 -23.62 8.48 -7.71
C ARG A 553 -22.44 8.10 -6.81
N SER A 554 -22.16 6.81 -6.62
CA SER A 554 -20.96 6.37 -5.93
C SER A 554 -19.70 6.64 -6.76
N LEU A 555 -18.56 6.82 -6.09
CA LEU A 555 -17.26 7.12 -6.70
C LEU A 555 -16.33 5.92 -6.51
N LEU A 556 -16.28 5.01 -7.48
CA LEU A 556 -15.45 3.81 -7.47
C LEU A 556 -14.18 3.88 -8.36
N PRO A 557 -13.56 5.04 -8.72
CA PRO A 557 -12.51 5.04 -9.73
C PRO A 557 -11.33 4.16 -9.29
N LYS A 558 -10.86 3.30 -10.21
CA LYS A 558 -9.78 2.32 -9.99
C LYS A 558 -10.09 1.24 -8.95
N ALA A 559 -11.36 1.01 -8.61
CA ALA A 559 -11.75 -0.11 -7.75
C ALA A 559 -11.52 -1.47 -8.42
N LEU A 560 -11.24 -2.48 -7.60
CA LEU A 560 -11.08 -3.88 -8.03
C LEU A 560 -12.39 -4.63 -7.76
N LEU A 561 -13.13 -4.93 -8.81
CA LEU A 561 -14.44 -5.60 -8.80
C LEU A 561 -14.38 -6.99 -9.48
N THR A 562 -13.17 -7.54 -9.66
CA THR A 562 -12.94 -8.85 -10.30
C THR A 562 -13.82 -9.93 -9.67
N SER A 563 -14.60 -10.63 -10.52
CA SER A 563 -15.56 -11.66 -10.11
C SER A 563 -16.62 -11.24 -9.06
N ALA A 564 -16.85 -9.94 -8.85
CA ALA A 564 -17.91 -9.46 -7.97
C ALA A 564 -19.31 -9.70 -8.56
N ASP A 565 -20.31 -9.88 -7.70
CA ASP A 565 -21.70 -10.09 -8.09
C ASP A 565 -22.54 -8.83 -7.84
N LEU A 566 -22.74 -8.03 -8.88
CA LEU A 566 -23.56 -6.82 -8.86
C LEU A 566 -24.91 -7.03 -9.61
N ARG A 567 -25.40 -8.27 -9.68
CA ARG A 567 -26.67 -8.57 -10.37
C ARG A 567 -27.80 -7.77 -9.76
N GLU A 568 -28.60 -7.14 -10.61
CA GLU A 568 -29.72 -6.26 -10.24
C GLU A 568 -29.34 -5.05 -9.35
N ALA A 569 -28.04 -4.70 -9.24
CA ALA A 569 -27.59 -3.50 -8.52
C ALA A 569 -27.96 -2.20 -9.26
N VAL A 570 -28.04 -1.09 -8.53
CA VAL A 570 -28.35 0.25 -9.06
C VAL A 570 -27.13 1.15 -8.89
N LEU A 571 -26.41 1.38 -9.99
CA LEU A 571 -25.15 2.13 -10.10
C LEU A 571 -25.34 3.42 -10.92
N ASP A 572 -26.59 3.90 -11.07
CA ASP A 572 -26.90 5.06 -11.91
C ASP A 572 -26.06 6.30 -11.53
N ALA A 573 -25.56 7.00 -12.54
CA ALA A 573 -24.67 8.17 -12.43
C ALA A 573 -23.40 7.97 -11.57
N SER A 574 -22.94 6.73 -11.37
CA SER A 574 -21.69 6.43 -10.63
C SER A 574 -20.45 6.60 -11.49
N ASP A 575 -19.31 6.91 -10.86
CA ASP A 575 -18.01 6.89 -11.52
C ASP A 575 -17.29 5.56 -11.26
N MET A 576 -17.16 4.74 -12.31
CA MET A 576 -16.44 3.47 -12.35
C MET A 576 -15.24 3.55 -13.32
N SER A 577 -14.71 4.75 -13.58
CA SER A 577 -13.55 4.95 -14.44
C SER A 577 -12.35 4.11 -13.99
N ASP A 578 -11.61 3.56 -14.95
CA ASP A 578 -10.42 2.73 -14.72
C ASP A 578 -10.63 1.51 -13.78
N CYS A 579 -11.87 1.08 -13.52
CA CYS A 579 -12.18 -0.11 -12.69
C CYS A 579 -11.72 -1.41 -13.34
N ILE A 580 -11.43 -2.44 -12.52
CA ILE A 580 -11.21 -3.81 -13.00
C ILE A 580 -12.45 -4.65 -12.66
N LEU A 581 -13.23 -5.00 -13.67
CA LEU A 581 -14.52 -5.70 -13.60
C LEU A 581 -14.46 -7.14 -14.12
N GLU A 582 -13.27 -7.64 -14.48
CA GLU A 582 -13.12 -8.94 -15.16
C GLU A 582 -13.88 -10.09 -14.46
N GLY A 583 -14.72 -10.79 -15.23
CA GLY A 583 -15.57 -11.88 -14.73
C GLY A 583 -16.74 -11.47 -13.82
N ALA A 584 -16.91 -10.17 -13.52
CA ALA A 584 -18.02 -9.69 -12.68
C ALA A 584 -19.39 -9.91 -13.33
N GLN A 585 -20.43 -9.95 -12.49
CA GLN A 585 -21.80 -10.23 -12.90
C GLN A 585 -22.69 -9.02 -12.62
N LEU A 586 -23.00 -8.25 -13.66
CA LEU A 586 -23.90 -7.08 -13.65
C LEU A 586 -25.22 -7.38 -14.38
N GLY A 587 -25.63 -8.65 -14.43
CA GLY A 587 -26.85 -9.08 -15.09
C GLY A 587 -28.08 -8.37 -14.49
N GLY A 588 -28.83 -7.66 -15.33
CA GLY A 588 -30.00 -6.86 -14.92
C GLY A 588 -29.70 -5.62 -14.06
N ALA A 589 -28.44 -5.22 -13.91
CA ALA A 589 -28.07 -4.01 -13.18
C ALA A 589 -28.49 -2.74 -13.93
N SER A 590 -28.65 -1.63 -13.20
CA SER A 590 -28.84 -0.29 -13.78
C SER A 590 -27.54 0.50 -13.64
N LEU A 591 -27.05 1.02 -14.77
CA LEU A 591 -25.86 1.87 -14.91
C LEU A 591 -26.22 3.07 -15.81
N ASP A 592 -27.45 3.58 -15.71
CA ASP A 592 -27.89 4.72 -16.51
C ASP A 592 -27.07 5.98 -16.09
N ASP A 593 -26.55 6.71 -17.07
CA ASP A 593 -25.62 7.84 -16.93
C ASP A 593 -24.29 7.54 -16.18
N ALA A 594 -23.97 6.28 -15.91
CA ALA A 594 -22.71 5.88 -15.26
C ALA A 594 -21.48 6.08 -16.17
N THR A 595 -20.30 6.29 -15.57
CA THR A 595 -19.01 6.36 -16.28
C THR A 595 -18.22 5.08 -16.06
N LEU A 596 -17.75 4.46 -17.14
CA LEU A 596 -16.88 3.28 -17.19
C LEU A 596 -15.66 3.54 -18.09
N ASP A 597 -15.24 4.80 -18.25
CA ASP A 597 -14.14 5.18 -19.13
C ASP A 597 -12.85 4.42 -18.75
N ARG A 598 -12.22 3.76 -19.73
CA ARG A 598 -11.04 2.89 -19.58
C ARG A 598 -11.20 1.73 -18.59
N ALA A 599 -12.42 1.35 -18.21
CA ALA A 599 -12.64 0.18 -17.35
C ALA A 599 -12.21 -1.13 -18.04
N VAL A 600 -11.61 -2.04 -17.29
CA VAL A 600 -11.17 -3.36 -17.74
C VAL A 600 -12.24 -4.39 -17.39
N ALA A 601 -13.10 -4.70 -18.34
CA ALA A 601 -14.30 -5.51 -18.16
C ALA A 601 -14.34 -6.73 -19.11
N GLY A 602 -13.18 -7.36 -19.35
CA GLY A 602 -13.07 -8.59 -20.14
C GLY A 602 -13.91 -9.73 -19.57
N GLY A 603 -14.70 -10.39 -20.41
CA GLY A 603 -15.59 -11.50 -20.01
C GLY A 603 -16.69 -11.16 -18.99
N THR A 604 -16.92 -9.87 -18.71
CA THR A 604 -17.91 -9.39 -17.75
C THR A 604 -19.33 -9.56 -18.28
N SER A 605 -20.28 -9.89 -17.42
CA SER A 605 -21.69 -10.04 -17.80
C SER A 605 -22.50 -8.79 -17.50
N PHE A 606 -22.92 -8.07 -18.53
CA PHE A 606 -23.89 -6.97 -18.51
C PHE A 606 -25.25 -7.41 -19.08
N ALA A 607 -25.56 -8.72 -19.08
CA ALA A 607 -26.75 -9.25 -19.72
C ALA A 607 -28.03 -8.62 -19.16
N ARG A 608 -28.84 -8.00 -20.03
CA ARG A 608 -30.05 -7.22 -19.68
C ARG A 608 -29.82 -6.01 -18.76
N ALA A 609 -28.58 -5.53 -18.62
CA ALA A 609 -28.31 -4.30 -17.89
C ALA A 609 -28.89 -3.08 -18.60
N SER A 610 -29.32 -2.08 -17.85
CA SER A 610 -29.58 -0.74 -18.37
C SER A 610 -28.28 0.07 -18.28
N MET A 611 -27.91 0.75 -19.37
CA MET A 611 -26.67 1.52 -19.51
C MET A 611 -26.93 2.79 -20.35
N LYS A 612 -28.14 3.36 -20.28
CA LYS A 612 -28.55 4.49 -21.12
C LYS A 612 -27.74 5.71 -20.76
N GLY A 613 -27.28 6.48 -21.73
CA GLY A 613 -26.43 7.67 -21.48
C GLY A 613 -25.05 7.37 -20.88
N SER A 614 -24.72 6.11 -20.58
CA SER A 614 -23.43 5.73 -19.98
C SER A 614 -22.25 6.16 -20.84
N ARG A 615 -21.13 6.49 -20.19
CA ARG A 615 -19.83 6.70 -20.85
C ARG A 615 -18.96 5.47 -20.62
N ALA A 616 -18.26 5.01 -21.64
CA ALA A 616 -17.30 3.91 -21.57
C ALA A 616 -16.21 4.11 -22.63
N GLU A 617 -15.67 5.34 -22.68
CA GLU A 617 -14.64 5.71 -23.65
C GLU A 617 -13.37 4.87 -23.42
N ALA A 618 -12.85 4.26 -24.49
CA ALA A 618 -11.69 3.36 -24.46
C ALA A 618 -11.78 2.20 -23.44
N ALA A 619 -13.00 1.80 -23.03
CA ALA A 619 -13.21 0.65 -22.14
C ALA A 619 -12.89 -0.69 -22.82
N LEU A 620 -12.37 -1.65 -22.05
CA LEU A 620 -11.97 -2.97 -22.54
C LEU A 620 -13.08 -4.00 -22.23
N PHE A 621 -13.93 -4.25 -23.21
CA PHE A 621 -15.09 -5.16 -23.15
C PHE A 621 -14.86 -6.45 -23.95
N GLU A 622 -13.62 -6.93 -24.05
CA GLU A 622 -13.31 -8.14 -24.82
C GLU A 622 -14.11 -9.35 -24.31
N ARG A 623 -14.89 -9.97 -25.20
CA ARG A 623 -15.78 -11.11 -24.91
C ARG A 623 -16.82 -10.85 -23.80
N ALA A 624 -17.11 -9.59 -23.46
CA ALA A 624 -18.15 -9.25 -22.51
C ALA A 624 -19.57 -9.59 -23.05
N ASP A 625 -20.51 -9.85 -22.15
CA ASP A 625 -21.87 -10.27 -22.46
C ASP A 625 -22.89 -9.15 -22.21
N PHE A 626 -23.35 -8.50 -23.28
CA PHE A 626 -24.38 -7.46 -23.29
C PHE A 626 -25.73 -7.96 -23.82
N ARG A 627 -26.01 -9.27 -23.78
CA ARG A 627 -27.26 -9.83 -24.35
C ARG A 627 -28.51 -9.17 -23.77
N GLY A 628 -29.29 -8.52 -24.63
CA GLY A 628 -30.48 -7.76 -24.26
C GLY A 628 -30.24 -6.51 -23.40
N ALA A 629 -29.00 -6.00 -23.31
CA ALA A 629 -28.69 -4.77 -22.59
C ALA A 629 -29.25 -3.53 -23.32
N ILE A 630 -29.49 -2.44 -22.59
CA ILE A 630 -30.07 -1.19 -23.11
C ILE A 630 -29.08 -0.04 -22.91
N ALA A 631 -28.23 0.20 -23.91
CA ALA A 631 -27.21 1.25 -23.96
C ALA A 631 -27.61 2.38 -24.93
N ASP A 632 -28.87 2.80 -24.88
CA ASP A 632 -29.36 3.89 -25.73
C ASP A 632 -28.71 5.23 -25.34
N SER A 633 -28.34 6.03 -26.35
CA SER A 633 -27.65 7.33 -26.21
C SER A 633 -26.30 7.26 -25.45
N SER A 634 -25.67 6.09 -25.30
CA SER A 634 -24.37 5.95 -24.62
C SER A 634 -23.19 6.52 -25.44
N ASN A 635 -22.05 6.75 -24.77
CA ASN A 635 -20.78 7.07 -25.40
C ASN A 635 -19.72 5.98 -25.15
N TRP A 636 -19.56 5.07 -26.11
CA TRP A 636 -18.59 3.97 -26.08
C TRP A 636 -17.55 4.15 -27.22
N SER A 637 -17.10 5.38 -27.47
CA SER A 637 -16.05 5.66 -28.44
C SER A 637 -14.74 4.97 -28.07
N ASP A 638 -14.02 4.47 -29.07
CA ASP A 638 -12.74 3.76 -28.95
C ASP A 638 -12.74 2.52 -28.04
N ALA A 639 -13.92 2.07 -27.58
CA ALA A 639 -14.07 0.88 -26.75
C ALA A 639 -13.70 -0.41 -27.51
N ILE A 640 -13.07 -1.36 -26.81
CA ILE A 640 -12.62 -2.63 -27.38
C ILE A 640 -13.64 -3.72 -27.06
N LEU A 641 -14.51 -4.02 -28.02
CA LEU A 641 -15.66 -4.94 -27.94
C LEU A 641 -15.39 -6.26 -28.68
N ARG A 642 -14.13 -6.69 -28.77
CA ARG A 642 -13.70 -7.84 -29.57
C ARG A 642 -14.36 -9.13 -29.11
N GLY A 643 -15.10 -9.78 -30.01
CA GLY A 643 -15.87 -10.99 -29.70
C GLY A 643 -16.96 -10.82 -28.64
N ALA A 644 -17.38 -9.59 -28.32
CA ALA A 644 -18.46 -9.33 -27.36
C ALA A 644 -19.82 -9.83 -27.87
N LEU A 645 -20.70 -10.18 -26.93
CA LEU A 645 -22.02 -10.74 -27.19
C LEU A 645 -23.08 -9.66 -27.00
N LEU A 646 -23.55 -9.02 -28.07
CA LEU A 646 -24.52 -7.93 -28.05
C LEU A 646 -25.88 -8.34 -28.67
N GLN A 647 -26.21 -9.64 -28.65
CA GLN A 647 -27.45 -10.11 -29.27
C GLN A 647 -28.67 -9.51 -28.57
N GLU A 648 -29.63 -9.05 -29.36
CA GLU A 648 -30.87 -8.39 -28.91
C GLU A 648 -30.66 -7.11 -28.06
N ALA A 649 -29.44 -6.57 -28.01
CA ALA A 649 -29.14 -5.32 -27.30
C ALA A 649 -29.71 -4.07 -28.02
N SER A 650 -29.97 -3.00 -27.26
CA SER A 650 -30.34 -1.68 -27.80
C SER A 650 -29.19 -0.69 -27.64
N LEU A 651 -28.84 -0.01 -28.74
CA LEU A 651 -27.75 0.95 -28.89
C LEU A 651 -28.25 2.17 -29.70
N VAL A 652 -29.50 2.59 -29.47
CA VAL A 652 -30.14 3.65 -30.26
C VAL A 652 -29.48 4.98 -29.93
N ARG A 653 -28.92 5.66 -30.94
CA ARG A 653 -28.09 6.88 -30.81
C ARG A 653 -26.79 6.69 -30.01
N ALA A 654 -26.31 5.46 -29.81
CA ALA A 654 -25.02 5.24 -29.19
C ALA A 654 -23.87 5.78 -30.06
N ASN A 655 -22.84 6.35 -29.43
CA ASN A 655 -21.58 6.69 -30.07
C ASN A 655 -20.61 5.51 -29.92
N LEU A 656 -20.24 4.91 -31.04
CA LEU A 656 -19.31 3.78 -31.19
C LEU A 656 -18.16 4.17 -32.16
N ALA A 657 -17.87 5.47 -32.28
CA ALA A 657 -16.81 5.95 -33.16
C ALA A 657 -15.45 5.38 -32.73
N GLY A 658 -14.65 4.89 -33.67
CA GLY A 658 -13.34 4.26 -33.43
C GLY A 658 -13.37 2.89 -32.72
N ALA A 659 -14.52 2.46 -32.19
CA ALA A 659 -14.65 1.23 -31.40
C ALA A 659 -14.28 -0.03 -32.19
N ASP A 660 -13.70 -1.01 -31.50
CA ASP A 660 -13.25 -2.28 -32.07
C ASP A 660 -14.22 -3.42 -31.75
N LEU A 661 -15.23 -3.59 -32.61
CA LEU A 661 -16.24 -4.65 -32.56
C LEU A 661 -15.82 -5.89 -33.39
N THR A 662 -14.52 -6.11 -33.63
CA THR A 662 -14.03 -7.23 -34.45
C THR A 662 -14.53 -8.57 -33.90
N GLY A 663 -15.25 -9.33 -34.74
CA GLY A 663 -15.84 -10.62 -34.38
C GLY A 663 -16.98 -10.59 -33.36
N ALA A 664 -17.49 -9.42 -32.98
CA ALA A 664 -18.63 -9.30 -32.06
C ALA A 664 -19.92 -9.85 -32.69
N ASP A 665 -20.84 -10.38 -31.87
CA ASP A 665 -22.15 -10.87 -32.32
C ASP A 665 -23.26 -9.92 -31.87
N LEU A 666 -23.74 -9.12 -32.81
CA LEU A 666 -24.80 -8.13 -32.64
C LEU A 666 -26.17 -8.67 -33.06
N HIS A 667 -26.34 -9.98 -33.29
CA HIS A 667 -27.57 -10.55 -33.88
C HIS A 667 -28.87 -10.01 -33.25
N ARG A 668 -29.79 -9.51 -34.09
CA ARG A 668 -31.09 -8.92 -33.68
C ARG A 668 -31.03 -7.68 -32.79
N SER A 669 -29.87 -7.04 -32.63
CA SER A 669 -29.75 -5.75 -31.93
C SER A 669 -30.43 -4.59 -32.67
N VAL A 670 -30.72 -3.52 -31.90
CA VAL A 670 -31.33 -2.27 -32.38
C VAL A 670 -30.31 -1.15 -32.26
N VAL A 671 -29.67 -0.81 -33.37
CA VAL A 671 -28.52 0.11 -33.43
C VAL A 671 -28.88 1.30 -34.34
N LYS A 672 -30.04 1.93 -34.08
CA LYS A 672 -30.58 3.01 -34.93
C LYS A 672 -29.91 4.34 -34.61
N HIS A 673 -29.65 5.16 -35.62
CA HIS A 673 -29.03 6.50 -35.47
C HIS A 673 -27.69 6.49 -34.72
N ALA A 674 -26.99 5.35 -34.68
CA ALA A 674 -25.72 5.23 -33.99
C ALA A 674 -24.58 5.83 -34.84
N ARG A 675 -23.50 6.24 -34.18
CA ARG A 675 -22.28 6.70 -34.85
C ARG A 675 -21.23 5.60 -34.79
N LEU A 676 -20.96 4.93 -35.90
CA LEU A 676 -19.90 3.92 -36.05
C LEU A 676 -18.75 4.42 -36.96
N THR A 677 -18.53 5.73 -37.01
CA THR A 677 -17.44 6.37 -37.78
C THR A 677 -16.08 5.80 -37.34
N GLY A 678 -15.31 5.26 -38.28
CA GLY A 678 -14.01 4.62 -38.03
C GLY A 678 -14.05 3.31 -37.24
N ALA A 679 -15.24 2.77 -36.92
CA ALA A 679 -15.37 1.55 -36.13
C ALA A 679 -14.89 0.31 -36.91
N LYS A 680 -14.28 -0.65 -36.19
CA LYS A 680 -13.84 -1.94 -36.75
C LYS A 680 -14.91 -2.98 -36.48
N LEU A 681 -15.52 -3.50 -37.54
CA LEU A 681 -16.59 -4.51 -37.52
C LEU A 681 -16.17 -5.76 -38.32
N ALA A 682 -14.86 -5.92 -38.55
CA ALA A 682 -14.34 -7.03 -39.34
C ALA A 682 -14.78 -8.38 -38.72
N THR A 683 -15.26 -9.30 -39.56
CA THR A 683 -15.83 -10.61 -39.17
C THR A 683 -17.04 -10.57 -38.19
N ALA A 684 -17.56 -9.38 -37.85
CA ALA A 684 -18.67 -9.27 -36.90
C ALA A 684 -19.96 -9.91 -37.45
N ARG A 685 -20.73 -10.55 -36.56
CA ARG A 685 -22.04 -11.11 -36.89
C ARG A 685 -23.10 -10.02 -36.69
N LEU A 686 -23.47 -9.39 -37.80
CA LEU A 686 -24.38 -8.26 -37.85
C LEU A 686 -25.76 -8.65 -38.40
N THR A 687 -26.18 -9.90 -38.20
CA THR A 687 -27.39 -10.49 -38.83
C THR A 687 -28.69 -10.05 -38.18
N ALA A 688 -29.69 -9.69 -38.98
CA ALA A 688 -31.00 -9.16 -38.55
C ALA A 688 -30.92 -7.90 -37.66
N VAL A 689 -29.87 -7.09 -37.80
CA VAL A 689 -29.62 -5.87 -37.01
C VAL A 689 -30.34 -4.67 -37.62
N ASN A 690 -30.85 -3.77 -36.78
CA ASN A 690 -31.53 -2.55 -37.22
C ASN A 690 -30.63 -1.32 -37.11
N PHE A 691 -29.87 -1.02 -38.17
CA PHE A 691 -28.94 0.11 -38.26
C PHE A 691 -29.56 1.43 -38.75
N PHE A 692 -30.89 1.51 -38.92
CA PHE A 692 -31.59 2.65 -39.55
C PHE A 692 -30.95 4.02 -39.27
N GLN A 693 -30.52 4.71 -40.34
CA GLN A 693 -29.90 6.03 -40.32
C GLN A 693 -28.64 6.17 -39.42
N SER A 694 -27.82 5.12 -39.33
CA SER A 694 -26.51 5.18 -38.65
C SER A 694 -25.37 5.57 -39.58
N THR A 695 -24.29 6.13 -39.02
CA THR A 695 -23.08 6.47 -39.78
C THR A 695 -22.01 5.38 -39.64
N PHE A 696 -21.33 5.07 -40.74
CA PHE A 696 -20.25 4.09 -40.86
C PHE A 696 -19.06 4.70 -41.63
N GLU A 697 -18.92 6.02 -41.60
CA GLU A 697 -17.86 6.72 -42.34
C GLU A 697 -16.47 6.21 -41.93
N GLY A 698 -15.68 5.73 -42.88
CA GLY A 698 -14.37 5.12 -42.62
C GLY A 698 -14.38 3.80 -41.82
N ALA A 699 -15.54 3.19 -41.58
CA ALA A 699 -15.65 1.93 -40.82
C ALA A 699 -15.15 0.72 -41.64
N ASP A 700 -14.60 -0.29 -40.96
CA ASP A 700 -14.19 -1.55 -41.59
C ASP A 700 -15.22 -2.66 -41.35
N LEU A 701 -15.94 -3.08 -42.40
CA LEU A 701 -16.90 -4.19 -42.37
C LEU A 701 -16.37 -5.43 -43.11
N THR A 702 -15.05 -5.60 -43.22
CA THR A 702 -14.43 -6.72 -43.93
C THR A 702 -14.89 -8.08 -43.39
N ASN A 703 -15.44 -8.94 -44.26
CA ASN A 703 -16.04 -10.24 -43.90
C ASN A 703 -17.25 -10.18 -42.92
N ALA A 704 -17.86 -9.01 -42.67
CA ALA A 704 -19.00 -8.91 -41.76
C ALA A 704 -20.28 -9.57 -42.32
N ASP A 705 -21.14 -10.09 -41.43
CA ASP A 705 -22.37 -10.79 -41.79
C ASP A 705 -23.62 -9.92 -41.55
N CYS A 706 -23.99 -9.09 -42.52
CA CYS A 706 -25.13 -8.17 -42.47
C CYS A 706 -26.44 -8.75 -43.06
N ARG A 707 -26.57 -10.08 -43.16
CA ARG A 707 -27.77 -10.72 -43.73
C ARG A 707 -29.03 -10.39 -42.92
N ASP A 708 -30.14 -10.19 -43.62
CA ASP A 708 -31.46 -9.79 -43.07
C ASP A 708 -31.49 -8.43 -42.33
N SER A 709 -30.42 -7.63 -42.39
CA SER A 709 -30.29 -6.40 -41.60
C SER A 709 -30.85 -5.16 -42.29
N ASN A 710 -31.30 -4.19 -41.50
CA ASN A 710 -31.85 -2.93 -41.99
C ASN A 710 -30.79 -1.82 -41.97
N LEU A 711 -30.15 -1.56 -43.12
CA LEU A 711 -29.19 -0.48 -43.32
C LEU A 711 -29.83 0.77 -43.96
N TYR A 712 -31.16 0.91 -43.92
CA TYR A 712 -31.85 2.01 -44.60
C TYR A 712 -31.30 3.38 -44.16
N GLY A 713 -30.93 4.21 -45.12
CA GLY A 713 -30.45 5.58 -44.87
C GLY A 713 -29.09 5.67 -44.19
N CYS A 714 -28.30 4.59 -44.12
CA CYS A 714 -26.96 4.64 -43.51
C CYS A 714 -25.94 5.38 -44.38
N GLU A 715 -24.92 5.97 -43.76
CA GLU A 715 -23.84 6.70 -44.43
C GLU A 715 -22.55 5.87 -44.44
N LEU A 716 -22.03 5.54 -45.62
CA LEU A 716 -20.95 4.57 -45.84
C LEU A 716 -19.77 5.19 -46.63
N LEU A 717 -19.53 6.50 -46.45
CA LEU A 717 -18.40 7.23 -47.04
C LEU A 717 -17.07 6.59 -46.58
N ASP A 718 -16.19 6.24 -47.53
CA ASP A 718 -14.89 5.61 -47.29
C ASP A 718 -14.91 4.33 -46.40
N ALA A 719 -16.08 3.69 -46.24
CA ALA A 719 -16.21 2.43 -45.51
C ALA A 719 -15.61 1.24 -46.31
N THR A 720 -14.89 0.35 -45.62
CA THR A 720 -14.33 -0.87 -46.24
C THR A 720 -15.37 -1.99 -46.23
N LEU A 721 -15.86 -2.37 -47.43
CA LEU A 721 -16.95 -3.34 -47.62
C LEU A 721 -16.47 -4.66 -48.25
N ARG A 722 -15.22 -5.05 -48.01
CA ARG A 722 -14.61 -6.24 -48.61
C ARG A 722 -15.28 -7.52 -48.09
N ASP A 723 -15.71 -8.40 -48.98
CA ASP A 723 -16.24 -9.74 -48.65
C ASP A 723 -17.44 -9.72 -47.65
N ILE A 724 -18.15 -8.59 -47.56
CA ILE A 724 -19.34 -8.41 -46.70
C ILE A 724 -20.55 -9.19 -47.23
N ARG A 725 -21.32 -9.83 -46.35
CA ARG A 725 -22.53 -10.57 -46.71
C ARG A 725 -23.79 -9.73 -46.47
N LEU A 726 -24.57 -9.49 -47.52
CA LEU A 726 -25.72 -8.57 -47.52
C LEU A 726 -27.04 -9.23 -47.99
N ASP A 727 -27.13 -10.57 -47.98
CA ASP A 727 -28.33 -11.28 -48.42
C ASP A 727 -29.59 -10.81 -47.67
N ARG A 728 -30.60 -10.36 -48.41
CA ARG A 728 -31.86 -9.79 -47.91
C ARG A 728 -31.70 -8.54 -47.01
N ALA A 729 -30.53 -7.92 -46.97
CA ALA A 729 -30.33 -6.67 -46.26
C ALA A 729 -31.04 -5.49 -46.96
N ASN A 730 -31.67 -4.61 -46.18
CA ASN A 730 -32.31 -3.41 -46.70
C ASN A 730 -31.31 -2.26 -46.81
N VAL A 731 -30.63 -2.16 -47.96
CA VAL A 731 -29.65 -1.11 -48.30
C VAL A 731 -30.27 0.09 -49.05
N LYS A 732 -31.58 0.31 -48.94
CA LYS A 732 -32.23 1.45 -49.63
C LYS A 732 -31.82 2.78 -49.00
N ALA A 733 -31.65 3.80 -49.85
CA ALA A 733 -31.24 5.15 -49.46
C ALA A 733 -29.90 5.24 -48.69
N THR A 734 -29.06 4.20 -48.72
CA THR A 734 -27.69 4.29 -48.19
C THR A 734 -26.84 5.24 -49.03
N LYS A 735 -26.06 6.11 -48.39
CA LYS A 735 -25.10 6.98 -49.07
C LYS A 735 -23.77 6.25 -49.21
N LEU A 736 -23.45 5.79 -50.41
CA LEU A 736 -22.13 5.30 -50.79
C LEU A 736 -21.40 6.41 -51.54
N ALA A 737 -20.22 6.81 -51.08
CA ALA A 737 -19.37 7.72 -51.83
C ALA A 737 -18.56 6.94 -52.86
N THR A 738 -18.92 7.05 -54.13
CA THR A 738 -18.07 6.54 -55.21
C THR A 738 -16.83 7.44 -55.33
N ARG A 739 -15.66 6.97 -54.87
CA ARG A 739 -14.40 7.48 -55.41
C ARG A 739 -14.41 7.15 -56.91
N SER A 740 -14.38 8.19 -57.74
CA SER A 740 -14.13 8.06 -59.17
C SER A 740 -12.77 7.37 -59.38
N MET A 741 -12.72 6.46 -60.36
CA MET A 741 -11.58 5.56 -60.66
C MET A 741 -10.23 6.27 -60.75
#